data_AF-A0A167U8H6-F1
#
_entry.id   AF-A0A167U8H6-F1
#
_cell.length_a   1.000
_cell.length_b   1.000
_cell.length_c   1.000
_cell.angle_alpha   90.00
_cell.angle_beta   90.00
_cell.angle_gamma   90.00
#
_symmetry.space_group_name_H-M   'P 1'
#
loop_
_entity.id
_entity.type
_entity.pdbx_description
1 polymer ?
#
loop_
_entity_poly.entity_id
_entity_poly.type
_entity_poly.pdbx_seq_one_letter_code
_entity_poly.pdbx_strand_id
1 'polypeptide(L)'
;MDRSKAPPLQSLSLPSRPLTSHAIAWSSDAELAVATSDGIHVFLPEYPRSSGGDGEKPPSERYATSPQFPVFLQTSGSLRPDPAINTPLCLFAGAQPPPPPANGPGDFPGVGGGKITGAGASLGQVVRVEWSPGGLGANLRPVLTALTGHGAVTCFGEHFDLGKSGGGASGESKKTQVRSFKNWRILWGLGARLPLPRAGGADVQIMDERITSFSWAKDLQPGRALLAYETDDKHVVVMAVQFYSRDSAPDEKGWDIREVARFDASGPHVAVDPLDPDFVSSGSAFSLKWSPWVTYQGKQTAVLSYIANNHVGFRRVVIEELWKHGDTPAVKVDEHDMKGLCLSLSTDAFLEWENTSWSDGDGPLTVRGIVASPFVLYPFQIPFTDPMSAAIPRHKTSLCSTTYPNQDTPTNPITGQSPNAPLPPPHDYPRSQLTEQPTQGLVIHHADPSLPRPPVPHYSLVRQSCTATNQNWFQTTLPEDDTPLPQWAEDLGQRTVRRIPLARALRGKYIDSSSDSSDPEPDDDDEMPDSTTAAERRQTVHPRRFRLWGLAASPGDGCTAAVVSRHSTQHPSRRDRAEVMFGWHVPPDGDVAGIKTVASLPRKASTEARVWEWLYGRGPEVPGTTHATSIPLDSNMVGGGALRRQFREVLARVRCVFCDGALRETDGGADAVCSNGHSFGKSSSLDGCLFETSG
;
A
#
# COMPACT_ATOMS: atom_id res chain seq x y z
N MET A 1 7.35 -23.33 12.57
CA MET A 1 7.37 -22.11 13.40
C MET A 1 6.41 -22.25 14.57
N ASP A 2 6.74 -21.63 15.70
CA ASP A 2 5.93 -21.59 16.93
C ASP A 2 5.49 -20.14 17.20
N ARG A 3 4.17 -19.92 17.33
CA ARG A 3 3.58 -18.59 17.47
C ARG A 3 3.99 -17.91 18.77
N SER A 4 4.22 -18.70 19.83
CA SER A 4 4.64 -18.19 21.14
C SER A 4 6.03 -17.53 21.11
N LYS A 5 6.83 -17.84 20.09
CA LYS A 5 8.18 -17.28 19.89
C LYS A 5 8.18 -15.97 19.12
N ALA A 6 7.03 -15.48 18.67
CA ALA A 6 6.93 -14.25 17.92
C ALA A 6 7.08 -13.01 18.84
N PRO A 7 7.98 -12.07 18.53
CA PRO A 7 8.08 -10.81 19.27
C PRO A 7 6.82 -9.96 19.11
N PRO A 8 6.35 -9.26 20.16
CA PRO A 8 5.25 -8.29 20.02
C PRO A 8 5.66 -7.17 19.05
N LEU A 9 4.76 -6.62 18.22
CA LEU A 9 5.14 -5.53 17.32
C LEU A 9 5.56 -4.27 18.10
N GLN A 10 6.70 -3.70 17.77
CA GLN A 10 7.21 -2.48 18.41
C GLN A 10 7.12 -1.29 17.46
N SER A 11 7.02 -0.08 18.02
CA SER A 11 6.99 1.13 17.21
C SER A 11 8.34 1.37 16.51
N LEU A 12 8.30 1.80 15.25
CA LEU A 12 9.51 2.07 14.46
C LEU A 12 9.79 3.57 14.46
N SER A 13 10.97 3.99 14.93
CA SER A 13 11.37 5.40 14.91
C SER A 13 11.83 5.83 13.52
N LEU A 14 11.33 6.97 13.04
CA LEU A 14 11.74 7.59 11.78
C LEU A 14 12.54 8.87 12.06
N PRO A 15 13.70 9.05 11.40
CA PRO A 15 14.57 10.19 11.62
C PRO A 15 13.96 11.51 11.14
N SER A 16 13.11 11.45 10.11
CA SER A 16 12.40 12.59 9.56
C SER A 16 10.89 12.33 9.43
N ARG A 17 10.08 13.38 9.38
CA ARG A 17 8.62 13.32 9.21
C ARG A 17 8.26 13.25 7.73
N PRO A 18 7.09 12.69 7.37
CA PRO A 18 6.54 12.81 6.03
C PRO A 18 6.32 14.24 5.58
N LEU A 19 6.32 14.44 4.25
CA LEU A 19 5.98 15.71 3.59
C LEU A 19 4.49 15.76 3.23
N THR A 20 3.91 14.61 2.90
CA THR A 20 2.56 14.44 2.37
C THR A 20 1.74 13.48 3.24
N SER A 21 0.42 13.49 3.05
CA SER A 21 -0.50 12.49 3.59
C SER A 21 -0.31 11.13 2.87
N HIS A 22 -0.96 10.07 3.36
CA HIS A 22 -0.82 8.70 2.83
C HIS A 22 0.64 8.24 2.70
N ALA A 23 1.46 8.59 3.68
CA ALA A 23 2.90 8.37 3.65
C ALA A 23 3.35 6.91 3.84
N ILE A 24 2.43 5.97 4.01
CA ILE A 24 2.70 4.57 4.36
C ILE A 24 2.00 3.63 3.38
N ALA A 25 2.70 2.57 2.98
CA ALA A 25 2.17 1.53 2.12
C ALA A 25 2.65 0.15 2.59
N TRP A 26 1.74 -0.82 2.61
CA TRP A 26 2.02 -2.21 2.97
C TRP A 26 1.92 -3.10 1.73
N SER A 27 2.97 -3.89 1.47
CA SER A 27 3.04 -4.77 0.30
C SER A 27 2.24 -6.05 0.52
N SER A 28 1.95 -6.75 -0.57
CA SER A 28 1.35 -8.10 -0.54
C SER A 28 2.19 -9.13 0.20
N ASP A 29 3.47 -8.88 0.46
CA ASP A 29 4.41 -9.79 1.16
C ASP A 29 4.68 -9.33 2.60
N ALA A 30 3.81 -8.45 3.12
CA ALA A 30 3.91 -7.82 4.44
C ALA A 30 5.14 -6.90 4.64
N GLU A 31 5.72 -6.39 3.55
CA GLU A 31 6.79 -5.38 3.59
C GLU A 31 6.21 -3.99 3.74
N LEU A 32 6.81 -3.18 4.60
CA LEU A 32 6.30 -1.84 4.91
C LEU A 32 7.18 -0.77 4.27
N ALA A 33 6.59 0.22 3.62
CA ALA A 33 7.29 1.39 3.08
C ALA A 33 6.72 2.67 3.67
N VAL A 34 7.58 3.59 4.08
CA VAL A 34 7.21 4.91 4.59
C VAL A 34 8.00 6.00 3.87
N ALA A 35 7.29 6.95 3.26
CA ALA A 35 7.86 8.12 2.63
C ALA A 35 8.04 9.26 3.65
N THR A 36 9.26 9.74 3.81
CA THR A 36 9.65 10.81 4.72
C THR A 36 10.38 11.92 3.97
N SER A 37 10.58 13.07 4.60
CA SER A 37 11.29 14.20 3.98
C SER A 37 12.74 13.90 3.60
N ASP A 38 13.35 12.90 4.24
CA ASP A 38 14.73 12.47 4.02
C ASP A 38 14.88 11.21 3.16
N GLY A 39 13.78 10.56 2.75
CA GLY A 39 13.87 9.33 1.97
C GLY A 39 12.61 8.48 1.95
N ILE A 40 12.77 7.26 1.43
CA ILE A 40 11.81 6.17 1.63
C ILE A 40 12.46 5.17 2.56
N HIS A 41 11.78 4.84 3.66
CA HIS A 41 12.17 3.81 4.62
C HIS A 41 11.39 2.53 4.30
N VAL A 42 12.08 1.48 3.89
CA VAL A 42 11.50 0.17 3.60
C VAL A 42 11.89 -0.80 4.70
N PHE A 43 10.93 -1.49 5.30
CA PHE A 43 11.10 -2.43 6.39
C PHE A 43 10.68 -3.84 5.93
N LEU A 44 11.60 -4.80 6.01
CA LEU A 44 11.32 -6.20 5.66
C LEU A 44 11.03 -7.02 6.91
N PRO A 45 9.91 -7.76 6.97
CA PRO A 45 9.61 -8.61 8.11
C PRO A 45 10.59 -9.79 8.17
N GLU A 46 11.07 -10.12 9.37
CA GLU A 46 11.77 -11.38 9.64
C GLU A 46 10.89 -12.31 10.46
N TYR A 47 10.88 -13.58 10.09
CA TYR A 47 10.04 -14.60 10.71
C TYR A 47 10.87 -15.49 11.65
N PRO A 48 10.35 -15.85 12.85
CA PRO A 48 11.09 -16.66 13.81
C PRO A 48 11.55 -17.99 13.19
N ARG A 49 12.87 -18.25 13.23
CA ARG A 49 13.43 -19.54 12.79
C ARG A 49 13.25 -20.60 13.88
N SER A 50 12.95 -21.83 13.48
CA SER A 50 13.03 -22.99 14.37
C SER A 50 14.51 -23.35 14.60
N SER A 51 15.23 -22.60 15.45
CA SER A 51 16.58 -23.04 15.87
C SER A 51 16.45 -24.17 16.88
N GLY A 52 16.88 -25.36 16.46
CA GLY A 52 17.23 -26.43 17.38
C GLY A 52 18.60 -26.13 17.97
N GLY A 53 18.67 -25.93 19.28
CA GLY A 53 19.93 -26.00 20.03
C GLY A 53 20.66 -24.68 20.25
N ASP A 54 20.07 -23.77 21.02
CA ASP A 54 20.85 -22.91 21.93
C ASP A 54 19.96 -22.54 23.12
N GLY A 55 20.53 -22.58 24.33
CA GLY A 55 19.81 -22.45 25.60
C GLY A 55 18.79 -21.32 25.61
N GLU A 56 17.58 -21.59 26.12
CA GLU A 56 16.49 -20.62 26.11
C GLU A 56 16.83 -19.39 26.96
N LYS A 57 17.30 -18.33 26.29
CA LYS A 57 17.31 -16.99 26.87
C LYS A 57 15.88 -16.54 27.18
N PRO A 58 15.67 -15.76 28.25
CA PRO A 58 14.36 -15.25 28.61
C PRO A 58 13.72 -14.45 27.45
N PRO A 59 12.38 -14.44 27.33
CA PRO A 59 11.67 -13.80 26.22
C PRO A 59 12.08 -12.33 26.00
N SER A 60 12.30 -11.57 27.07
CA SER A 60 12.75 -10.17 27.01
C SER A 60 14.09 -9.97 26.30
N GLU A 61 15.08 -10.82 26.58
CA GLU A 61 16.38 -10.78 25.88
C GLU A 61 16.26 -11.26 24.44
N ARG A 62 15.43 -12.28 24.18
CA ARG A 62 15.17 -12.81 22.83
C ARG A 62 14.54 -11.75 21.92
N TYR A 63 13.51 -11.04 22.42
CA TYR A 63 12.80 -10.00 21.67
C TYR A 63 13.66 -8.73 21.46
N ALA A 64 14.57 -8.42 22.38
CA ALA A 64 15.53 -7.34 22.19
C ALA A 64 16.58 -7.65 21.10
N THR A 65 16.90 -8.94 20.89
CA THR A 65 17.91 -9.39 19.91
C THR A 65 17.34 -9.71 18.51
N SER A 66 16.02 -9.74 18.32
CA SER A 66 15.39 -10.08 17.04
C SER A 66 14.17 -9.18 16.80
N PRO A 67 14.39 -7.94 16.31
CA PRO A 67 13.29 -7.03 15.99
C PRO A 67 12.45 -7.61 14.84
N GLN A 68 11.19 -7.17 14.76
CA GLN A 68 10.18 -7.65 13.80
C GLN A 68 10.55 -7.25 12.36
N PHE A 69 11.20 -6.09 12.24
CA PHE A 69 11.76 -5.54 11.01
C PHE A 69 13.27 -5.28 11.19
N PRO A 70 14.12 -6.33 11.16
CA PRO A 70 15.56 -6.19 11.39
C PRO A 70 16.31 -5.57 10.21
N VAL A 71 15.70 -5.61 9.03
CA VAL A 71 16.32 -5.18 7.78
C VAL A 71 15.51 -3.99 7.27
N PHE A 72 16.17 -2.83 7.15
CA PHE A 72 15.58 -1.65 6.53
C PHE A 72 16.52 -0.97 5.52
N LEU A 73 15.93 -0.27 4.55
CA LEU A 73 16.64 0.57 3.57
C LEU A 73 16.10 1.99 3.65
N GLN A 74 17.01 2.96 3.69
CA GLN A 74 16.70 4.37 3.49
C GLN A 74 17.22 4.81 2.12
N THR A 75 16.32 5.30 1.26
CA THR A 75 16.69 5.95 -0.01
C THR A 75 16.92 7.45 0.18
N SER A 76 17.46 8.13 -0.85
CA SER A 76 17.62 9.60 -0.84
C SER A 76 16.26 10.30 -0.86
N GLY A 77 16.07 11.31 -0.01
CA GLY A 77 14.87 12.16 0.02
C GLY A 77 14.64 13.00 -1.23
N SER A 78 15.65 13.14 -2.09
CA SER A 78 15.50 13.70 -3.42
C SER A 78 15.95 12.68 -4.46
N LEU A 79 15.00 12.20 -5.25
CA LEU A 79 15.22 11.39 -6.44
C LEU A 79 15.34 12.33 -7.63
N ARG A 80 16.38 12.18 -8.45
CA ARG A 80 16.54 12.97 -9.68
C ARG A 80 16.20 12.11 -10.89
N PRO A 81 15.57 12.68 -11.92
CA PRO A 81 15.33 11.95 -13.15
C PRO A 81 16.67 11.78 -13.86
N ASP A 82 17.10 10.53 -14.03
CA ASP A 82 18.28 10.17 -14.82
C ASP A 82 17.82 9.28 -15.98
N PRO A 83 17.92 9.74 -17.24
CA PRO A 83 17.57 8.94 -18.41
C PRO A 83 18.26 7.56 -18.45
N ALA A 84 19.44 7.42 -17.83
CA ALA A 84 20.17 6.16 -17.78
C ALA A 84 19.40 5.05 -17.04
N ILE A 85 18.47 5.40 -16.14
CA ILE A 85 17.63 4.46 -15.39
C ILE A 85 16.89 3.50 -16.33
N ASN A 86 16.41 3.97 -17.47
CA ASN A 86 15.65 3.15 -18.42
C ASN A 86 16.52 2.47 -19.49
N THR A 87 17.84 2.57 -19.41
CA THR A 87 18.75 1.88 -20.35
C THR A 87 18.49 0.36 -20.40
N PRO A 88 18.38 -0.37 -19.26
CA PRO A 88 18.10 -1.80 -19.30
C PRO A 88 16.76 -2.13 -19.96
N LEU A 89 15.75 -1.27 -19.74
CA LEU A 89 14.42 -1.41 -20.32
C LEU A 89 14.46 -1.20 -21.84
N CYS A 90 15.15 -0.17 -22.33
CA CYS A 90 15.32 0.07 -23.76
C CYS A 90 16.08 -1.09 -24.45
N LEU A 91 17.17 -1.57 -23.84
CA LEU A 91 17.94 -2.70 -24.36
C LEU A 91 17.10 -3.98 -24.40
N PHE A 92 16.32 -4.25 -23.33
CA PHE A 92 15.38 -5.37 -23.29
C PHE A 92 14.18 -5.21 -24.23
N ALA A 93 13.94 -4.03 -24.80
CA ALA A 93 13.00 -3.84 -25.89
C ALA A 93 13.69 -3.92 -27.28
N GLY A 94 15.02 -3.98 -27.33
CA GLY A 94 15.80 -3.89 -28.57
C GLY A 94 15.93 -2.46 -29.12
N ALA A 95 15.60 -1.44 -28.31
CA ALA A 95 15.75 -0.04 -28.65
C ALA A 95 17.14 0.50 -28.27
N GLN A 96 17.65 1.46 -29.03
CA GLN A 96 18.91 2.11 -28.69
C GLN A 96 18.67 3.16 -27.59
N PRO A 97 19.35 3.08 -26.43
CA PRO A 97 19.20 4.08 -25.38
C PRO A 97 19.68 5.44 -25.89
N PRO A 98 19.04 6.54 -25.45
CA PRO A 98 19.50 7.87 -25.86
C PRO A 98 20.94 8.11 -25.39
N PRO A 99 21.74 8.87 -26.16
CA PRO A 99 23.07 9.24 -25.71
C PRO A 99 22.98 10.00 -24.37
N PRO A 100 24.00 9.88 -23.51
CA PRO A 100 24.02 10.63 -22.26
C PRO A 100 23.86 12.13 -22.54
N PRO A 101 23.14 12.87 -21.68
CA PRO A 101 22.85 14.28 -21.92
C PRO A 101 24.15 15.07 -22.11
N ALA A 102 24.16 15.96 -23.12
CA ALA A 102 25.31 16.80 -23.46
C ALA A 102 25.64 17.85 -22.38
N ASN A 103 24.65 18.24 -21.58
CA ASN A 103 24.84 19.06 -20.40
C ASN A 103 25.25 18.15 -19.24
N GLY A 104 26.17 18.63 -18.39
CA GLY A 104 26.68 17.86 -17.25
C GLY A 104 25.56 17.32 -16.34
N PRO A 105 25.86 16.29 -15.52
CA PRO A 105 24.89 15.70 -14.61
C PRO A 105 24.33 16.76 -13.66
N GLY A 106 23.10 17.24 -13.90
CA GLY A 106 22.47 18.26 -13.05
C GLY A 106 21.40 19.15 -13.67
N ASP A 107 21.38 19.33 -14.99
CA ASP A 107 20.39 20.22 -15.65
C ASP A 107 19.07 19.47 -15.94
N PHE A 108 18.16 19.45 -14.97
CA PHE A 108 16.76 19.08 -15.24
C PHE A 108 15.92 20.36 -15.39
N PRO A 109 15.43 20.69 -16.60
CA PRO A 109 14.70 21.94 -16.85
C PRO A 109 13.24 21.91 -16.36
N GLY A 110 12.79 20.80 -15.75
CA GLY A 110 11.39 20.58 -15.41
C GLY A 110 10.58 19.95 -16.56
N VAL A 111 9.34 19.56 -16.24
CA VAL A 111 8.31 19.07 -17.17
C VAL A 111 6.93 19.63 -16.81
N GLY A 112 6.02 19.58 -17.78
CA GLY A 112 4.63 20.05 -17.63
C GLY A 112 4.34 21.42 -18.26
N GLY A 113 3.06 21.68 -18.54
CA GLY A 113 2.59 22.82 -19.35
C GLY A 113 2.37 24.15 -18.60
N GLY A 114 2.42 24.16 -17.27
CA GLY A 114 2.10 25.32 -16.43
C GLY A 114 3.32 26.18 -16.04
N LYS A 115 3.12 27.50 -15.91
CA LYS A 115 4.19 28.46 -15.55
C LYS A 115 4.91 28.13 -14.23
N ILE A 116 4.17 27.61 -13.24
CA ILE A 116 4.71 27.17 -11.93
C ILE A 116 5.13 25.70 -11.98
N THR A 117 4.41 24.86 -12.75
CA THR A 117 4.71 23.44 -12.82
C THR A 117 6.01 23.15 -13.57
N GLY A 118 6.37 23.94 -14.59
CA GLY A 118 7.66 23.84 -15.28
C GLY A 118 8.85 24.29 -14.42
N ALA A 119 8.76 25.41 -13.71
CA ALA A 119 9.88 25.93 -12.89
C ALA A 119 10.01 25.24 -11.52
N GLY A 120 8.90 24.81 -10.91
CA GLY A 120 8.86 24.12 -9.61
C GLY A 120 9.07 22.60 -9.69
N ALA A 121 9.06 22.01 -10.90
CA ALA A 121 9.35 20.60 -11.13
C ALA A 121 10.84 20.25 -11.01
N SER A 122 11.68 21.02 -10.32
CA SER A 122 13.06 20.62 -10.04
C SER A 122 13.21 19.83 -8.73
N LEU A 123 12.20 19.85 -7.86
CA LEU A 123 12.24 19.19 -6.55
C LEU A 123 11.92 17.69 -6.65
N GLY A 124 12.90 16.86 -6.33
CA GLY A 124 12.83 15.39 -6.37
C GLY A 124 12.21 14.71 -5.16
N GLN A 125 11.45 15.45 -4.35
CA GLN A 125 10.87 14.94 -3.10
C GLN A 125 9.83 13.87 -3.39
N VAL A 126 9.78 12.83 -2.55
CA VAL A 126 8.78 11.76 -2.67
C VAL A 126 7.44 12.25 -2.14
N VAL A 127 6.40 12.11 -2.98
CA VAL A 127 5.02 12.59 -2.73
C VAL A 127 4.10 11.42 -2.38
N ARG A 128 4.27 10.28 -3.02
CA ARG A 128 3.45 9.07 -2.83
C ARG A 128 4.30 7.83 -3.04
N VAL A 129 4.00 6.79 -2.28
CA VAL A 129 4.54 5.43 -2.49
C VAL A 129 3.40 4.42 -2.58
N GLU A 130 3.56 3.41 -3.43
CA GLU A 130 2.62 2.30 -3.59
C GLU A 130 3.39 1.05 -4.03
N TRP A 131 3.01 -0.11 -3.49
CA TRP A 131 3.54 -1.40 -3.92
C TRP A 131 2.80 -1.92 -5.13
N SER A 132 3.52 -2.52 -6.06
CA SER A 132 2.90 -3.24 -7.18
C SER A 132 2.15 -4.49 -6.69
N PRO A 133 1.26 -5.05 -7.52
CA PRO A 133 0.88 -6.46 -7.42
C PRO A 133 2.10 -7.39 -7.40
N GLY A 134 1.91 -8.61 -6.93
CA GLY A 134 2.96 -9.63 -6.86
C GLY A 134 3.47 -10.03 -8.24
N GLY A 135 4.76 -10.36 -8.34
CA GLY A 135 5.35 -10.98 -9.54
C GLY A 135 6.23 -10.08 -10.41
N LEU A 136 6.30 -8.76 -10.16
CA LEU A 136 7.05 -7.83 -11.01
C LEU A 136 8.53 -7.67 -10.63
N GLY A 137 8.93 -8.14 -9.46
CA GLY A 137 10.28 -8.07 -8.94
C GLY A 137 11.01 -9.43 -8.98
N ALA A 138 12.26 -9.41 -8.53
CA ALA A 138 13.03 -10.63 -8.29
C ALA A 138 12.25 -11.60 -7.39
N ASN A 139 12.35 -12.90 -7.67
CA ASN A 139 11.64 -13.95 -6.93
C ASN A 139 10.11 -13.75 -6.86
N LEU A 140 9.52 -13.10 -7.86
CA LEU A 140 8.09 -12.79 -7.93
C LEU A 140 7.60 -11.85 -6.81
N ARG A 141 8.51 -11.11 -6.16
CA ARG A 141 8.15 -10.13 -5.14
C ARG A 141 7.47 -8.90 -5.77
N PRO A 142 6.65 -8.16 -5.01
CA PRO A 142 6.19 -6.85 -5.43
C PRO A 142 7.37 -5.87 -5.51
N VAL A 143 7.25 -4.86 -6.37
CA VAL A 143 8.19 -3.74 -6.48
C VAL A 143 7.58 -2.49 -5.87
N LEU A 144 8.42 -1.62 -5.30
CA LEU A 144 7.97 -0.38 -4.69
C LEU A 144 8.02 0.74 -5.71
N THR A 145 6.92 1.47 -5.87
CA THR A 145 6.86 2.60 -6.82
C THR A 145 6.67 3.91 -6.05
N ALA A 146 7.38 4.96 -6.46
CA ALA A 146 7.29 6.29 -5.86
C ALA A 146 7.00 7.36 -6.91
N LEU A 147 6.12 8.31 -6.56
CA LEU A 147 5.90 9.54 -7.32
C LEU A 147 6.71 10.67 -6.69
N THR A 148 7.40 11.44 -7.52
CA THR A 148 8.18 12.60 -7.10
C THR A 148 7.47 13.92 -7.40
N GLY A 149 7.85 15.00 -6.70
CA GLY A 149 7.29 16.34 -6.89
C GLY A 149 7.50 16.92 -8.30
N HIS A 150 8.53 16.44 -9.01
CA HIS A 150 8.77 16.79 -10.41
C HIS A 150 7.96 15.96 -11.42
N GLY A 151 7.14 15.02 -10.95
CA GLY A 151 6.25 14.21 -11.78
C GLY A 151 6.91 13.04 -12.49
N ALA A 152 7.91 12.41 -11.85
CA ALA A 152 8.39 11.09 -12.27
C ALA A 152 7.77 10.01 -11.39
N VAL A 153 7.46 8.88 -12.01
CA VAL A 153 7.16 7.63 -11.30
C VAL A 153 8.41 6.76 -11.37
N THR A 154 9.00 6.42 -10.23
CA THR A 154 10.24 5.64 -10.14
C THR A 154 9.97 4.32 -9.43
N CYS A 155 10.42 3.22 -10.02
CA CYS A 155 10.26 1.88 -9.48
C CYS A 155 11.54 1.38 -8.83
N PHE A 156 11.42 0.78 -7.65
CA PHE A 156 12.48 0.26 -6.81
C PHE A 156 12.27 -1.22 -6.53
N GLY A 157 13.36 -1.96 -6.47
CA GLY A 157 13.33 -3.34 -6.03
C GLY A 157 14.70 -3.96 -6.13
N GLU A 158 14.75 -5.26 -5.89
CA GLU A 158 15.98 -6.03 -5.95
C GLU A 158 16.45 -6.20 -7.40
N HIS A 159 17.63 -5.69 -7.70
CA HIS A 159 18.27 -5.79 -9.01
C HIS A 159 19.06 -7.10 -9.13
N PHE A 160 18.89 -7.80 -10.25
CA PHE A 160 19.68 -8.96 -10.64
C PHE A 160 20.60 -8.57 -11.78
N ASP A 161 21.90 -8.83 -11.64
CA ASP A 161 22.88 -8.59 -12.71
C ASP A 161 22.59 -9.54 -13.89
N LEU A 162 21.96 -8.99 -14.93
CA LEU A 162 21.52 -9.71 -16.14
C LEU A 162 22.66 -10.19 -17.05
N GLY A 163 23.88 -9.67 -16.86
CA GLY A 163 25.00 -9.83 -17.81
C GLY A 163 26.12 -10.79 -17.39
N LYS A 164 26.06 -11.46 -16.23
CA LYS A 164 27.11 -12.37 -15.73
C LYS A 164 26.67 -13.83 -15.63
N SER A 165 25.79 -14.27 -16.52
CA SER A 165 25.40 -15.68 -16.62
C SER A 165 26.37 -16.52 -17.46
N GLY A 166 27.33 -15.91 -18.17
CA GLY A 166 28.26 -16.63 -19.03
C GLY A 166 29.68 -16.06 -19.01
N GLY A 167 30.53 -16.54 -18.11
CA GLY A 167 31.98 -16.39 -18.26
C GLY A 167 32.75 -16.20 -16.97
N GLY A 168 33.33 -17.29 -16.45
CA GLY A 168 34.56 -17.24 -15.65
C GLY A 168 34.43 -17.60 -14.16
N ALA A 169 34.78 -18.85 -13.88
CA ALA A 169 35.46 -19.32 -12.66
C ALA A 169 34.76 -19.11 -11.29
N SER A 170 33.77 -19.97 -11.02
CA SER A 170 33.72 -20.90 -9.88
C SER A 170 32.28 -21.39 -9.75
N GLY A 171 32.11 -22.71 -9.73
CA GLY A 171 30.81 -23.38 -9.63
C GLY A 171 30.19 -23.25 -8.24
N GLU A 172 29.97 -22.02 -7.76
CA GLU A 172 29.00 -21.79 -6.69
C GLU A 172 27.61 -21.80 -7.31
N SER A 173 26.93 -22.92 -7.11
CA SER A 173 25.49 -23.05 -7.25
C SER A 173 24.80 -21.78 -6.75
N LYS A 174 23.91 -21.20 -7.58
CA LYS A 174 23.12 -20.00 -7.29
C LYS A 174 22.38 -20.17 -5.96
N LYS A 175 23.00 -19.81 -4.85
CA LYS A 175 22.37 -19.76 -3.53
C LYS A 175 21.25 -18.74 -3.62
N THR A 176 20.03 -19.16 -3.31
CA THR A 176 18.86 -18.31 -3.10
C THR A 176 19.30 -17.15 -2.22
N GLN A 177 19.31 -15.93 -2.77
CA GLN A 177 19.82 -14.78 -2.02
C GLN A 177 18.95 -14.56 -0.79
N VAL A 178 19.59 -14.50 0.38
CA VAL A 178 18.98 -14.05 1.63
C VAL A 178 18.33 -12.69 1.38
N ARG A 179 17.11 -12.48 1.91
CA ARG A 179 16.42 -11.18 1.85
C ARG A 179 17.40 -10.06 2.20
N SER A 180 17.77 -9.24 1.22
CA SER A 180 18.80 -8.23 1.39
C SER A 180 18.49 -6.99 0.57
N PHE A 181 18.83 -5.83 1.13
CA PHE A 181 18.84 -4.57 0.40
C PHE A 181 20.14 -4.32 -0.35
N LYS A 182 21.13 -5.23 -0.27
CA LYS A 182 22.43 -5.07 -0.94
C LYS A 182 22.28 -4.81 -2.46
N ASN A 183 21.25 -5.38 -3.07
CA ASN A 183 20.99 -5.29 -4.48
C ASN A 183 19.78 -4.40 -4.81
N TRP A 184 19.19 -3.69 -3.84
CA TRP A 184 18.07 -2.80 -4.13
C TRP A 184 18.53 -1.58 -4.93
N ARG A 185 17.86 -1.33 -6.06
CA ARG A 185 18.17 -0.21 -6.96
C ARG A 185 16.88 0.35 -7.55
N ILE A 186 17.02 1.49 -8.22
CA ILE A 186 16.01 1.96 -9.17
C ILE A 186 16.03 0.99 -10.36
N LEU A 187 14.86 0.45 -10.69
CA LEU A 187 14.67 -0.54 -11.76
C LEU A 187 14.33 0.11 -13.09
N TRP A 188 13.41 1.08 -13.06
CA TRP A 188 12.91 1.84 -14.21
C TRP A 188 12.10 3.04 -13.71
N GLY A 189 11.74 3.96 -14.61
CA GLY A 189 10.83 5.07 -14.30
C GLY A 189 10.02 5.57 -15.50
N LEU A 190 9.04 6.44 -15.23
CA LEU A 190 8.10 7.02 -16.20
C LEU A 190 7.99 8.54 -15.96
N GLY A 191 7.66 9.29 -17.02
CA GLY A 191 7.53 10.75 -16.98
C GLY A 191 8.88 11.47 -16.85
N ALA A 192 8.83 12.79 -16.65
CA ALA A 192 10.03 13.60 -16.33
C ALA A 192 11.22 13.42 -17.27
N ARG A 193 10.95 13.34 -18.58
CA ARG A 193 11.92 13.12 -19.69
C ARG A 193 12.62 11.76 -19.66
N LEU A 194 12.09 10.79 -18.93
CA LEU A 194 12.63 9.44 -18.97
C LEU A 194 12.30 8.78 -20.33
N PRO A 195 13.28 8.09 -20.94
CA PRO A 195 13.09 7.42 -22.22
C PRO A 195 12.28 6.13 -22.07
N LEU A 196 11.33 5.89 -22.97
CA LEU A 196 10.64 4.61 -23.11
C LEU A 196 10.75 4.08 -24.54
N PRO A 197 10.88 2.76 -24.74
CA PRO A 197 10.89 2.15 -26.06
C PRO A 197 9.53 2.32 -26.73
N ARG A 198 9.53 2.64 -28.03
CA ARG A 198 8.29 2.65 -28.81
C ARG A 198 7.87 1.23 -29.18
N ALA A 199 6.55 1.01 -29.26
CA ALA A 199 6.01 -0.24 -29.74
C ALA A 199 6.49 -0.51 -31.19
N GLY A 200 7.16 -1.65 -31.40
CA GLY A 200 7.52 -2.15 -32.73
C GLY A 200 8.71 -1.48 -33.42
N GLY A 201 9.59 -0.77 -32.70
CA GLY A 201 10.74 -0.10 -33.31
C GLY A 201 12.02 -0.09 -32.46
N ALA A 202 13.14 0.26 -33.09
CA ALA A 202 14.43 0.48 -32.43
C ALA A 202 14.54 1.88 -31.76
N ASP A 203 13.45 2.65 -31.81
CA ASP A 203 13.38 4.06 -31.42
C ASP A 203 12.83 4.24 -30.00
N VAL A 204 13.16 5.37 -29.39
CA VAL A 204 12.82 5.72 -28.01
C VAL A 204 11.97 6.99 -28.01
N GLN A 205 10.88 6.97 -27.26
CA GLN A 205 10.08 8.14 -26.94
C GLN A 205 10.55 8.76 -25.63
N ILE A 206 10.82 10.06 -25.64
CA ILE A 206 11.09 10.84 -24.42
C ILE A 206 9.75 11.29 -23.83
N MET A 207 9.46 10.90 -22.59
CA MET A 207 8.21 11.27 -21.91
C MET A 207 8.31 12.68 -21.32
N ASP A 208 7.74 13.69 -21.97
CA ASP A 208 7.76 15.08 -21.50
C ASP A 208 6.61 15.43 -20.52
N GLU A 209 5.78 14.45 -20.19
CA GLU A 209 4.64 14.59 -19.29
C GLU A 209 5.07 14.74 -17.83
N ARG A 210 4.33 15.59 -17.09
CA ARG A 210 4.41 15.65 -15.63
C ARG A 210 3.33 14.75 -15.05
N ILE A 211 3.74 13.65 -14.41
CA ILE A 211 2.81 12.77 -13.72
C ILE A 211 2.36 13.43 -12.41
N THR A 212 1.05 13.43 -12.14
CA THR A 212 0.44 14.05 -10.96
C THR A 212 -0.15 13.04 -9.99
N SER A 213 -0.59 11.88 -10.48
CA SER A 213 -1.05 10.74 -9.66
C SER A 213 -0.76 9.43 -10.37
N PHE A 214 -0.68 8.33 -9.63
CA PHE A 214 -0.60 6.98 -10.18
C PHE A 214 -1.26 5.95 -9.24
N SER A 215 -1.66 4.81 -9.82
CA SER A 215 -2.11 3.64 -9.05
C SER A 215 -1.88 2.34 -9.81
N TRP A 216 -1.49 1.30 -9.07
CA TRP A 216 -1.40 -0.06 -9.59
C TRP A 216 -2.77 -0.74 -9.60
N ALA A 217 -3.06 -1.47 -10.68
CA ALA A 217 -4.18 -2.39 -10.71
C ALA A 217 -3.93 -3.57 -9.76
N LYS A 218 -5.00 -4.13 -9.20
CA LYS A 218 -4.93 -5.33 -8.35
C LYS A 218 -4.45 -6.55 -9.13
N ASP A 219 -4.03 -7.61 -8.43
CA ASP A 219 -3.40 -8.81 -9.01
C ASP A 219 -4.23 -9.46 -10.13
N LEU A 220 -3.78 -9.25 -11.37
CA LEU A 220 -4.26 -9.98 -12.55
C LEU A 220 -3.67 -11.39 -12.55
N GLN A 221 -2.37 -11.49 -12.87
CA GLN A 221 -1.60 -12.72 -12.97
C GLN A 221 -0.14 -12.42 -12.58
N PRO A 222 0.63 -13.43 -12.13
CA PRO A 222 2.04 -13.23 -11.80
C PRO A 222 2.81 -12.63 -12.98
N GLY A 223 3.66 -11.64 -12.69
CA GLY A 223 4.57 -11.01 -13.66
C GLY A 223 3.90 -10.10 -14.69
N ARG A 224 2.60 -9.80 -14.53
CA ARG A 224 1.81 -8.95 -15.44
C ARG A 224 0.91 -8.03 -14.63
N ALA A 225 1.05 -6.74 -14.85
CA ALA A 225 0.32 -5.71 -14.12
C ALA A 225 -0.07 -4.55 -15.02
N LEU A 226 -1.17 -3.89 -14.69
CA LEU A 226 -1.49 -2.58 -15.25
C LEU A 226 -1.15 -1.50 -14.22
N LEU A 227 -0.56 -0.41 -14.71
CA LEU A 227 -0.28 0.80 -13.96
C LEU A 227 -1.02 1.94 -14.66
N ALA A 228 -1.79 2.74 -13.92
CA ALA A 228 -2.38 3.96 -14.46
C ALA A 228 -1.68 5.19 -13.86
N TYR A 229 -1.54 6.25 -14.64
CA TYR A 229 -1.10 7.56 -14.15
C TYR A 229 -1.88 8.71 -14.80
N GLU A 230 -1.98 9.84 -14.08
CA GLU A 230 -2.64 11.07 -14.53
C GLU A 230 -1.56 12.11 -14.85
N THR A 231 -1.67 12.79 -15.99
CA THR A 231 -0.78 13.89 -16.38
C THR A 231 -1.31 15.23 -15.87
N ASP A 232 -0.46 16.26 -15.88
CA ASP A 232 -0.88 17.63 -15.58
C ASP A 232 -1.89 18.19 -16.60
N ASP A 233 -1.88 17.66 -17.83
CA ASP A 233 -2.87 17.92 -18.89
C ASP A 233 -4.16 17.10 -18.76
N LYS A 234 -4.43 16.49 -17.60
CA LYS A 234 -5.68 15.76 -17.29
C LYS A 234 -5.96 14.57 -18.20
N HIS A 235 -4.91 13.95 -18.74
CA HIS A 235 -5.02 12.66 -19.40
C HIS A 235 -4.69 11.55 -18.41
N VAL A 236 -5.45 10.46 -18.48
CA VAL A 236 -5.10 9.22 -17.80
C VAL A 236 -4.52 8.26 -18.82
N VAL A 237 -3.35 7.71 -18.47
CA VAL A 237 -2.61 6.77 -19.29
C VAL A 237 -2.57 5.42 -18.57
N VAL A 238 -2.86 4.35 -19.30
CA VAL A 238 -2.77 2.97 -18.82
C VAL A 238 -1.55 2.32 -19.44
N MET A 239 -0.64 1.87 -18.60
CA MET A 239 0.58 1.16 -18.95
C MET A 239 0.44 -0.33 -18.64
N ALA A 240 0.79 -1.18 -19.59
CA ALA A 240 1.05 -2.58 -19.34
C ALA A 240 2.50 -2.76 -18.90
N VAL A 241 2.71 -3.43 -17.77
CA VAL A 241 4.02 -3.74 -17.21
C VAL A 241 4.16 -5.26 -17.09
N GLN A 242 5.21 -5.79 -17.70
CA GLN A 242 5.55 -7.21 -17.65
C GLN A 242 6.97 -7.40 -17.17
N PHE A 243 7.19 -8.47 -16.41
CA PHE A 243 8.53 -8.94 -16.07
C PHE A 243 8.66 -10.40 -16.49
N TYR A 244 9.52 -10.69 -17.48
CA TYR A 244 9.62 -12.02 -18.08
C TYR A 244 10.97 -12.28 -18.76
N SER A 245 11.24 -13.55 -19.08
CA SER A 245 12.34 -13.99 -19.94
C SER A 245 11.88 -14.05 -21.39
N ARG A 246 12.69 -13.58 -22.34
CA ARG A 246 12.37 -13.73 -23.78
C ARG A 246 12.51 -15.19 -24.22
N ASP A 247 11.62 -15.65 -25.10
CA ASP A 247 11.73 -16.98 -25.71
C ASP A 247 13.04 -17.17 -26.48
N SER A 248 13.53 -16.10 -27.13
CA SER A 248 14.80 -16.10 -27.86
C SER A 248 16.04 -16.10 -26.97
N ALA A 249 15.89 -15.69 -25.70
CA ALA A 249 16.98 -15.59 -24.72
C ALA A 249 16.45 -15.89 -23.31
N PRO A 250 16.22 -17.17 -22.96
CA PRO A 250 15.56 -17.55 -21.71
C PRO A 250 16.31 -17.10 -20.44
N ASP A 251 17.62 -16.93 -20.56
CA ASP A 251 18.50 -16.46 -19.48
C ASP A 251 18.44 -14.92 -19.29
N GLU A 252 17.88 -14.18 -20.25
CA GLU A 252 17.72 -12.72 -20.18
C GLU A 252 16.31 -12.37 -19.70
N LYS A 253 16.21 -11.87 -18.46
CA LYS A 253 14.98 -11.32 -17.89
C LYS A 253 14.95 -9.80 -18.03
N GLY A 254 13.77 -9.24 -18.23
CA GLY A 254 13.65 -7.78 -18.23
C GLY A 254 12.22 -7.31 -18.11
N TRP A 255 12.09 -5.99 -17.97
CA TRP A 255 10.81 -5.31 -17.91
C TRP A 255 10.41 -4.83 -19.31
N ASP A 256 9.18 -5.13 -19.69
CA ASP A 256 8.53 -4.57 -20.87
C ASP A 256 7.39 -3.67 -20.40
N ILE A 257 7.45 -2.39 -20.79
CA ILE A 257 6.52 -1.36 -20.35
C ILE A 257 5.99 -0.64 -21.57
N ARG A 258 4.67 -0.67 -21.77
CA ARG A 258 4.01 -0.09 -22.95
C ARG A 258 2.75 0.65 -22.58
N GLU A 259 2.51 1.79 -23.20
CA GLU A 259 1.21 2.44 -23.17
C GLU A 259 0.20 1.59 -23.95
N VAL A 260 -0.93 1.27 -23.32
CA VAL A 260 -1.99 0.43 -23.91
C VAL A 260 -3.34 1.16 -24.02
N ALA A 261 -3.52 2.26 -23.29
CA ALA A 261 -4.67 3.13 -23.46
C ALA A 261 -4.39 4.53 -22.91
N ARG A 262 -5.16 5.51 -23.41
CA ARG A 262 -5.15 6.91 -22.97
C ARG A 262 -6.53 7.52 -23.14
N PHE A 263 -6.99 8.30 -22.15
CA PHE A 263 -8.27 9.01 -22.23
C PHE A 263 -8.25 10.33 -21.47
N ASP A 264 -9.19 11.23 -21.81
CA ASP A 264 -9.39 12.51 -21.13
C ASP A 264 -10.15 12.30 -19.80
N ALA A 265 -9.55 12.81 -18.73
CA ALA A 265 -10.03 12.75 -17.34
C ALA A 265 -10.25 14.15 -16.75
N SER A 266 -10.43 15.18 -17.59
CA SER A 266 -10.72 16.55 -17.16
C SER A 266 -12.07 16.70 -16.44
N GLY A 267 -12.97 15.72 -16.59
CA GLY A 267 -14.31 15.74 -16.03
C GLY A 267 -15.25 16.71 -16.76
N PRO A 268 -16.54 16.77 -16.35
CA PRO A 268 -17.53 17.59 -17.01
C PRO A 268 -17.46 19.07 -16.63
N HIS A 269 -16.74 19.43 -15.56
CA HIS A 269 -16.72 20.81 -15.08
C HIS A 269 -15.86 21.72 -15.94
N VAL A 270 -16.42 22.87 -16.32
CA VAL A 270 -15.70 23.89 -17.10
C VAL A 270 -14.58 24.48 -16.24
N ALA A 271 -13.40 24.65 -16.83
CA ALA A 271 -12.27 25.29 -16.16
C ALA A 271 -12.66 26.70 -15.70
N VAL A 272 -12.31 27.02 -14.46
CA VAL A 272 -12.54 28.33 -13.83
C VAL A 272 -11.23 29.12 -13.88
N ASP A 273 -11.33 30.43 -14.08
CA ASP A 273 -10.17 31.33 -14.02
C ASP A 273 -9.53 31.26 -12.62
N PRO A 274 -8.21 31.04 -12.47
CA PRO A 274 -7.54 31.09 -11.18
C PRO A 274 -7.72 32.41 -10.39
N LEU A 275 -8.14 33.49 -11.06
CA LEU A 275 -8.46 34.78 -10.44
C LEU A 275 -9.93 34.92 -10.01
N ASP A 276 -10.78 33.96 -10.35
CA ASP A 276 -12.18 33.92 -9.91
C ASP A 276 -12.22 33.72 -8.37
N PRO A 277 -13.04 34.48 -7.62
CA PRO A 277 -13.17 34.30 -6.18
C PRO A 277 -13.66 32.90 -5.76
N ASP A 278 -14.35 32.19 -6.66
CA ASP A 278 -14.85 30.83 -6.43
C ASP A 278 -13.86 29.77 -6.94
N PHE A 279 -12.68 30.16 -7.39
CA PHE A 279 -11.63 29.22 -7.78
C PHE A 279 -11.12 28.47 -6.55
N VAL A 280 -11.30 27.15 -6.59
CA VAL A 280 -10.70 26.22 -5.62
C VAL A 280 -9.71 25.34 -6.38
N SER A 281 -8.48 25.24 -5.86
CA SER A 281 -7.49 24.32 -6.42
C SER A 281 -7.99 22.87 -6.30
N SER A 282 -7.98 22.16 -7.42
CA SER A 282 -8.32 20.73 -7.48
C SER A 282 -7.10 19.91 -7.85
N GLY A 283 -6.98 18.71 -7.27
CA GLY A 283 -5.93 17.76 -7.60
C GLY A 283 -5.35 17.09 -6.36
N SER A 284 -4.81 15.90 -6.57
CA SER A 284 -4.26 15.07 -5.50
C SER A 284 -3.29 14.07 -6.11
N ALA A 285 -2.22 13.73 -5.38
CA ALA A 285 -1.36 12.61 -5.76
C ALA A 285 -2.10 11.25 -5.67
N PHE A 286 -3.29 11.27 -5.09
CA PHE A 286 -4.13 10.13 -4.75
C PHE A 286 -5.44 10.12 -5.55
N SER A 287 -5.50 10.86 -6.67
CA SER A 287 -6.71 11.02 -7.50
C SER A 287 -7.09 9.75 -8.27
N LEU A 288 -6.14 8.86 -8.54
CA LEU A 288 -6.36 7.61 -9.27
C LEU A 288 -6.43 6.39 -8.36
N LYS A 289 -7.38 5.49 -8.63
CA LYS A 289 -7.44 4.15 -8.04
C LYS A 289 -8.15 3.13 -8.93
N TRP A 290 -7.68 1.89 -8.84
CA TRP A 290 -8.31 0.74 -9.48
C TRP A 290 -9.30 0.02 -8.57
N SER A 291 -10.45 -0.34 -9.12
CA SER A 291 -11.36 -1.33 -8.52
C SER A 291 -10.72 -2.73 -8.51
N PRO A 292 -11.29 -3.71 -7.78
CA PRO A 292 -10.94 -5.11 -7.99
C PRO A 292 -11.28 -5.55 -9.43
N TRP A 293 -10.56 -6.57 -9.89
CA TRP A 293 -10.84 -7.22 -11.17
C TRP A 293 -12.04 -8.16 -11.05
N VAL A 294 -12.91 -8.08 -12.04
CA VAL A 294 -14.09 -8.93 -12.19
C VAL A 294 -13.93 -9.74 -13.47
N THR A 295 -14.23 -11.03 -13.38
CA THR A 295 -14.38 -11.87 -14.58
C THR A 295 -15.85 -11.87 -15.00
N TYR A 296 -16.15 -11.34 -16.18
CA TYR A 296 -17.49 -11.29 -16.74
C TYR A 296 -17.46 -11.69 -18.21
N GLN A 297 -18.30 -12.65 -18.62
CA GLN A 297 -18.35 -13.18 -19.99
C GLN A 297 -16.97 -13.59 -20.55
N GLY A 298 -16.09 -14.14 -19.71
CA GLY A 298 -14.74 -14.56 -20.09
C GLY A 298 -13.70 -13.44 -20.22
N LYS A 299 -14.10 -12.17 -20.04
CA LYS A 299 -13.21 -11.01 -20.04
C LYS A 299 -12.87 -10.56 -18.62
N GLN A 300 -11.67 -9.99 -18.44
CA GLN A 300 -11.30 -9.33 -17.18
C GLN A 300 -11.65 -7.86 -17.28
N THR A 301 -12.48 -7.37 -16.35
CA THR A 301 -12.93 -5.99 -16.34
C THR A 301 -12.60 -5.35 -14.99
N ALA A 302 -12.15 -4.10 -15.01
CA ALA A 302 -11.99 -3.26 -13.84
C ALA A 302 -12.53 -1.86 -14.14
N VAL A 303 -12.74 -1.08 -13.08
CA VAL A 303 -13.06 0.34 -13.15
C VAL A 303 -11.85 1.12 -12.66
N LEU A 304 -11.39 2.05 -13.49
CA LEU A 304 -10.40 3.05 -13.13
C LEU A 304 -11.13 4.33 -12.72
N SER A 305 -11.06 4.67 -11.45
CA SER A 305 -11.61 5.91 -10.92
C SER A 305 -10.57 7.01 -10.92
N TYR A 306 -11.00 8.22 -11.27
CA TYR A 306 -10.18 9.42 -11.25
C TYR A 306 -10.93 10.59 -10.58
N ILE A 307 -10.17 11.50 -9.98
CA ILE A 307 -10.70 12.73 -9.36
C ILE A 307 -10.29 13.94 -10.21
N ALA A 308 -11.30 14.59 -10.79
CA ALA A 308 -11.18 15.88 -11.46
C ALA A 308 -11.74 17.01 -10.57
N ASN A 309 -11.82 18.23 -11.11
CA ASN A 309 -12.39 19.36 -10.39
C ASN A 309 -13.83 19.07 -9.95
N ASN A 310 -14.08 18.92 -8.65
CA ASN A 310 -15.39 18.61 -8.06
C ASN A 310 -16.11 17.40 -8.70
N HIS A 311 -15.36 16.45 -9.26
CA HIS A 311 -15.93 15.32 -9.98
C HIS A 311 -15.12 14.06 -9.75
N VAL A 312 -15.81 12.94 -9.53
CA VAL A 312 -15.22 11.60 -9.55
C VAL A 312 -15.78 10.84 -10.74
N GLY A 313 -14.93 10.51 -11.69
CA GLY A 313 -15.28 9.73 -12.87
C GLY A 313 -14.91 8.26 -12.71
N PHE A 314 -15.73 7.37 -13.26
CA PHE A 314 -15.54 5.92 -13.18
C PHE A 314 -15.49 5.32 -14.57
N ARG A 315 -14.27 5.05 -15.05
CA ARG A 315 -14.03 4.58 -16.41
C ARG A 315 -13.82 3.07 -16.45
N ARG A 316 -14.56 2.36 -17.30
CA ARG A 316 -14.36 0.90 -17.47
C ARG A 316 -13.11 0.61 -18.29
N VAL A 317 -12.36 -0.38 -17.85
CA VAL A 317 -11.20 -0.95 -18.54
C VAL A 317 -11.41 -2.45 -18.68
N VAL A 318 -11.35 -2.96 -19.91
CA VAL A 318 -11.59 -4.36 -20.25
C VAL A 318 -10.34 -4.94 -20.90
N ILE A 319 -9.87 -6.08 -20.41
CA ILE A 319 -8.91 -6.93 -21.12
C ILE A 319 -9.72 -7.98 -21.88
N GLU A 320 -9.70 -7.90 -23.20
CA GLU A 320 -10.58 -8.70 -24.05
C GLU A 320 -10.17 -10.15 -24.18
N GLU A 321 -8.86 -10.40 -24.12
CA GLU A 321 -8.26 -11.71 -24.34
C GLU A 321 -7.41 -12.12 -23.13
N LEU A 322 -7.06 -13.41 -23.07
CA LEU A 322 -6.08 -13.87 -22.10
C LEU A 322 -4.71 -13.25 -22.43
N TRP A 323 -4.29 -12.29 -21.62
CA TRP A 323 -2.97 -11.67 -21.73
C TRP A 323 -1.89 -12.73 -21.49
N LYS A 324 -1.06 -13.07 -22.48
CA LYS A 324 0.09 -13.98 -22.32
C LYS A 324 1.39 -13.19 -22.08
N HIS A 325 2.40 -13.83 -21.51
CA HIS A 325 3.70 -13.19 -21.32
C HIS A 325 4.34 -12.81 -22.65
N GLY A 326 4.88 -11.59 -22.71
CA GLY A 326 5.54 -11.03 -23.90
C GLY A 326 4.59 -10.41 -24.92
N ASP A 327 3.31 -10.77 -24.89
CA ASP A 327 2.28 -10.16 -25.72
C ASP A 327 1.82 -8.81 -25.12
N THR A 328 1.46 -7.86 -25.99
CA THR A 328 0.75 -6.65 -25.55
C THR A 328 -0.71 -7.01 -25.26
N PRO A 329 -1.26 -6.68 -24.07
CA PRO A 329 -2.65 -6.99 -23.78
C PRO A 329 -3.61 -6.17 -24.65
N ALA A 330 -4.67 -6.80 -25.14
CA ALA A 330 -5.78 -6.13 -25.81
C ALA A 330 -6.67 -5.42 -24.77
N VAL A 331 -6.30 -4.18 -24.43
CA VAL A 331 -7.02 -3.33 -23.48
C VAL A 331 -7.99 -2.41 -24.23
N LYS A 332 -9.26 -2.41 -23.82
CA LYS A 332 -10.26 -1.42 -24.24
C LYS A 332 -10.66 -0.56 -23.05
N VAL A 333 -10.78 0.73 -23.30
CA VAL A 333 -11.30 1.70 -22.34
C VAL A 333 -12.55 2.31 -22.93
N ASP A 334 -13.61 2.42 -22.12
CA ASP A 334 -14.87 2.99 -22.59
C ASP A 334 -14.69 4.46 -23.02
N GLU A 335 -15.52 4.95 -23.94
CA GLU A 335 -15.42 6.34 -24.44
C GLU A 335 -15.83 7.38 -23.39
N HIS A 336 -16.72 6.99 -22.48
CA HIS A 336 -17.24 7.83 -21.40
C HIS A 336 -17.30 7.06 -20.08
N ASP A 337 -17.49 7.78 -18.97
CA ASP A 337 -17.57 7.16 -17.65
C ASP A 337 -18.87 6.37 -17.51
N MET A 338 -18.78 5.18 -16.89
CA MET A 338 -19.95 4.38 -16.53
C MET A 338 -20.87 5.12 -15.56
N LYS A 339 -20.25 5.91 -14.67
CA LYS A 339 -20.88 6.72 -13.66
C LYS A 339 -19.97 7.91 -13.36
N GLY A 340 -20.55 9.04 -13.02
CA GLY A 340 -19.81 10.19 -12.50
C GLY A 340 -20.52 10.77 -11.29
N LEU A 341 -19.76 11.24 -10.31
CA LEU A 341 -20.26 11.88 -9.10
C LEU A 341 -19.74 13.31 -9.04
N CYS A 342 -20.64 14.28 -9.08
CA CYS A 342 -20.29 15.67 -8.79
C CYS A 342 -20.33 15.86 -7.28
N LEU A 343 -19.20 16.19 -6.67
CA LEU A 343 -19.03 16.37 -5.22
C LEU A 343 -18.23 17.64 -4.96
N SER A 344 -18.43 18.29 -3.82
CA SER A 344 -17.51 19.33 -3.37
C SER A 344 -16.21 18.66 -2.91
N LEU A 345 -15.18 18.75 -3.75
CA LEU A 345 -13.86 18.15 -3.54
C LEU A 345 -12.84 19.29 -3.38
N SER A 346 -11.74 18.99 -2.71
CA SER A 346 -10.64 19.94 -2.54
C SER A 346 -9.31 19.21 -2.75
N THR A 347 -8.21 19.91 -2.56
CA THR A 347 -6.87 19.30 -2.52
C THR A 347 -6.83 18.15 -1.54
N ASP A 348 -6.06 17.11 -1.85
CA ASP A 348 -5.94 15.88 -1.08
C ASP A 348 -7.21 15.01 -1.02
N ALA A 349 -8.24 15.30 -1.82
CA ALA A 349 -9.31 14.32 -2.03
C ALA A 349 -8.74 13.03 -2.61
N PHE A 350 -9.26 11.90 -2.15
CA PHE A 350 -8.87 10.57 -2.60
C PHE A 350 -10.07 9.63 -2.53
N LEU A 351 -9.92 8.43 -3.05
CA LEU A 351 -10.93 7.38 -2.91
C LEU A 351 -10.27 6.04 -2.65
N GLU A 352 -10.99 5.12 -2.02
CA GLU A 352 -10.56 3.72 -1.88
C GLU A 352 -11.69 2.77 -2.30
N TRP A 353 -11.29 1.63 -2.85
CA TRP A 353 -12.19 0.57 -3.28
C TRP A 353 -12.21 -0.57 -2.27
N GLU A 354 -13.39 -1.14 -2.06
CA GLU A 354 -13.51 -2.45 -1.43
C GLU A 354 -12.89 -3.50 -2.36
N ASN A 355 -12.00 -4.35 -1.84
CA ASN A 355 -11.28 -5.35 -2.64
C ASN A 355 -12.12 -6.62 -2.92
N THR A 356 -13.42 -6.44 -3.14
CA THR A 356 -14.40 -7.50 -3.37
C THR A 356 -15.50 -7.01 -4.30
N SER A 357 -16.04 -7.91 -5.11
CA SER A 357 -17.25 -7.67 -5.91
C SER A 357 -18.44 -8.41 -5.32
N TRP A 358 -19.63 -7.81 -5.37
CA TRP A 358 -20.85 -8.30 -4.74
C TRP A 358 -21.92 -8.66 -5.77
N SER A 359 -22.60 -9.79 -5.58
CA SER A 359 -23.78 -10.20 -6.35
C SER A 359 -24.99 -10.31 -5.42
N ASP A 360 -26.01 -9.47 -5.61
CA ASP A 360 -27.28 -9.61 -4.89
C ASP A 360 -28.16 -10.68 -5.58
N GLY A 361 -27.83 -11.96 -5.38
CA GLY A 361 -28.53 -13.07 -6.05
C GLY A 361 -28.40 -13.02 -7.57
N ASP A 362 -29.52 -12.86 -8.28
CA ASP A 362 -29.59 -12.66 -9.74
C ASP A 362 -29.33 -11.20 -10.18
N GLY A 363 -29.03 -10.31 -9.24
CA GLY A 363 -28.77 -8.89 -9.49
C GLY A 363 -27.43 -8.61 -10.21
N PRO A 364 -27.25 -7.37 -10.70
CA PRO A 364 -26.00 -6.96 -11.34
C PRO A 364 -24.82 -7.09 -10.38
N LEU A 365 -23.67 -7.51 -10.89
CA LEU A 365 -22.46 -7.49 -10.08
C LEU A 365 -22.12 -6.04 -9.74
N THR A 366 -21.76 -5.77 -8.49
CA THR A 366 -21.50 -4.42 -8.01
C THR A 366 -20.16 -4.34 -7.29
N VAL A 367 -19.47 -3.22 -7.45
CA VAL A 367 -18.30 -2.87 -6.65
C VAL A 367 -18.63 -1.62 -5.83
N ARG A 368 -17.95 -1.47 -4.69
CA ARG A 368 -18.19 -0.36 -3.77
C ARG A 368 -16.88 0.28 -3.35
N GLY A 369 -16.97 1.51 -2.90
CA GLY A 369 -15.85 2.23 -2.35
C GLY A 369 -16.30 3.44 -1.55
N ILE A 370 -15.33 4.24 -1.13
CA ILE A 370 -15.54 5.47 -0.39
C ILE A 370 -14.71 6.57 -1.04
N VAL A 371 -15.35 7.67 -1.41
CA VAL A 371 -14.67 8.91 -1.76
C VAL A 371 -14.46 9.70 -0.48
N ALA A 372 -13.22 9.98 -0.14
CA ALA A 372 -12.88 10.91 0.92
C ALA A 372 -12.65 12.29 0.29
N SER A 373 -13.64 13.18 0.42
CA SER A 373 -13.28 14.60 0.45
C SER A 373 -12.47 14.82 1.73
N PRO A 374 -11.61 15.84 1.81
CA PRO A 374 -10.81 16.06 3.01
C PRO A 374 -11.65 16.01 4.30
N PHE A 375 -12.88 16.53 4.27
CA PHE A 375 -13.73 16.64 5.46
C PHE A 375 -14.82 15.56 5.55
N VAL A 376 -15.43 15.17 4.42
CA VAL A 376 -16.62 14.30 4.35
C VAL A 376 -16.33 13.02 3.55
N LEU A 377 -16.85 11.89 4.03
CA LEU A 377 -16.81 10.61 3.32
C LEU A 377 -18.11 10.36 2.54
N TYR A 378 -17.99 9.93 1.30
CA TYR A 378 -19.11 9.58 0.43
C TYR A 378 -18.98 8.11 -0.02
N PRO A 379 -19.72 7.18 0.60
CA PRO A 379 -19.76 5.81 0.11
C PRO A 379 -20.46 5.77 -1.26
N PHE A 380 -19.99 4.90 -2.13
CA PHE A 380 -20.57 4.74 -3.45
C PHE A 380 -20.60 3.27 -3.88
N GLN A 381 -21.49 2.97 -4.82
CA GLN A 381 -21.63 1.66 -5.45
C GLN A 381 -21.78 1.84 -6.95
N ILE A 382 -21.14 0.94 -7.71
CA ILE A 382 -21.17 0.92 -9.17
C ILE A 382 -21.60 -0.47 -9.65
N PRO A 383 -22.70 -0.56 -10.41
CA PRO A 383 -23.05 -1.79 -11.10
C PRO A 383 -22.12 -2.00 -12.30
N PHE A 384 -21.47 -3.16 -12.36
CA PHE A 384 -20.50 -3.57 -13.38
C PHE A 384 -21.16 -4.01 -14.68
N THR A 385 -22.34 -4.62 -14.57
CA THR A 385 -23.05 -5.25 -15.70
C THR A 385 -24.07 -4.33 -16.35
N ASP A 386 -24.24 -3.12 -15.84
CA ASP A 386 -25.18 -2.17 -16.40
C ASP A 386 -24.66 -1.61 -17.73
N PRO A 387 -25.57 -1.26 -18.66
CA PRO A 387 -25.21 -0.51 -19.86
C PRO A 387 -24.48 0.78 -19.49
N MET A 388 -23.62 1.26 -20.39
CA MET A 388 -22.96 2.56 -20.18
C MET A 388 -24.01 3.66 -20.02
N SER A 389 -23.80 4.52 -19.01
CA SER A 389 -24.56 5.75 -18.86
C SER A 389 -24.26 6.70 -20.03
N ALA A 390 -25.20 7.60 -20.31
CA ALA A 390 -24.94 8.71 -21.22
C ALA A 390 -23.81 9.61 -20.67
N ALA A 391 -23.02 10.20 -21.56
CA ALA A 391 -22.00 11.16 -21.18
C ALA A 391 -22.60 12.32 -20.40
N ILE A 392 -21.97 12.70 -19.28
CA ILE A 392 -22.39 13.84 -18.48
C ILE A 392 -22.07 15.13 -19.25
N PRO A 393 -23.05 15.99 -19.56
CA PRO A 393 -22.79 17.24 -20.27
C PRO A 393 -21.87 18.16 -19.49
N ARG A 394 -21.07 18.97 -20.20
CA ARG A 394 -20.22 19.96 -19.54
C ARG A 394 -21.07 21.02 -18.84
N HIS A 395 -20.71 21.35 -17.61
CA HIS A 395 -21.47 22.30 -16.78
C HIS A 395 -20.57 23.00 -15.75
N LYS A 396 -21.07 24.04 -15.09
CA LYS A 396 -20.38 24.72 -13.99
C LYS A 396 -20.71 24.03 -12.67
N THR A 397 -19.78 24.09 -11.71
CA THR A 397 -19.95 23.54 -10.35
C THR A 397 -21.17 24.12 -9.62
N SER A 398 -21.56 25.35 -9.95
CA SER A 398 -22.74 26.00 -9.38
C SER A 398 -24.06 25.38 -9.82
N LEU A 399 -24.10 24.76 -11.02
CA LEU A 399 -25.30 24.11 -11.54
C LEU A 399 -25.59 22.76 -10.86
N CYS A 400 -24.55 22.11 -10.34
CA CYS A 400 -24.67 20.86 -9.60
C CYS A 400 -24.49 21.04 -8.08
N SER A 401 -24.47 22.29 -7.59
CA SER A 401 -24.33 22.63 -6.16
C SER A 401 -23.07 22.03 -5.50
N THR A 402 -21.95 21.99 -6.23
CA THR A 402 -20.67 21.46 -5.73
C THR A 402 -19.60 22.52 -5.48
N THR A 403 -19.86 23.77 -5.87
CA THR A 403 -18.93 24.90 -5.66
C THR A 403 -18.55 25.05 -4.19
N TYR A 404 -19.53 24.89 -3.29
CA TYR A 404 -19.31 24.96 -1.85
C TYR A 404 -19.80 23.68 -1.16
N PRO A 405 -19.19 23.31 -0.02
CA PRO A 405 -19.69 22.20 0.79
C PRO A 405 -21.12 22.49 1.24
N ASN A 406 -22.00 21.51 1.11
CA ASN A 406 -23.36 21.63 1.63
C ASN A 406 -23.34 21.56 3.17
N GLN A 407 -23.86 22.60 3.84
CA GLN A 407 -23.83 22.76 5.31
C GLN A 407 -24.61 21.66 6.05
N ASP A 408 -25.53 20.99 5.38
CA ASP A 408 -26.38 19.94 5.95
C ASP A 408 -25.79 18.53 5.80
N THR A 409 -24.57 18.38 5.27
CA THR A 409 -23.98 17.05 5.04
C THR A 409 -23.39 16.50 6.34
N PRO A 410 -23.95 15.42 6.92
CA PRO A 410 -23.37 14.84 8.13
C PRO A 410 -21.95 14.35 7.83
N THR A 411 -21.00 14.78 8.64
CA THR A 411 -19.57 14.47 8.50
C THR A 411 -19.22 13.03 8.87
N ASN A 412 -20.23 12.25 9.28
CA ASN A 412 -20.12 10.85 9.64
C ASN A 412 -21.27 10.04 9.02
N PRO A 413 -21.00 9.12 8.06
CA PRO A 413 -22.03 8.26 7.49
C PRO A 413 -22.63 7.28 8.50
N ILE A 414 -22.03 7.09 9.69
CA ILE A 414 -22.58 6.24 10.78
C ILE A 414 -23.93 6.80 11.29
N THR A 415 -24.19 8.10 11.13
CA THR A 415 -25.44 8.74 11.60
C THR A 415 -26.58 8.74 10.55
N GLY A 416 -26.34 8.20 9.35
CA GLY A 416 -27.30 8.17 8.24
C GLY A 416 -28.22 6.95 8.28
N GLN A 417 -29.39 7.13 8.88
CA GLN A 417 -30.53 6.22 8.82
C GLN A 417 -30.92 5.90 7.36
N SER A 418 -31.46 4.69 7.17
CA SER A 418 -32.05 4.13 5.95
C SER A 418 -32.68 5.15 4.98
N PRO A 419 -32.54 4.99 3.65
CA PRO A 419 -33.09 5.91 2.63
C PRO A 419 -34.61 6.11 2.64
N ASN A 420 -35.36 5.47 3.54
CA ASN A 420 -36.82 5.56 3.67
C ASN A 420 -37.32 6.12 5.02
N ALA A 421 -36.45 6.62 5.90
CA ALA A 421 -36.90 7.25 7.15
C ALA A 421 -37.14 8.76 6.97
N PRO A 422 -38.26 9.33 7.47
CA PRO A 422 -38.49 10.77 7.39
C PRO A 422 -37.47 11.52 8.25
N LEU A 423 -36.84 12.54 7.65
CA LEU A 423 -35.87 13.43 8.30
C LEU A 423 -36.48 14.02 9.60
N PRO A 424 -35.79 13.96 10.74
CA PRO A 424 -36.18 14.75 11.90
C PRO A 424 -36.06 16.26 11.59
N PRO A 425 -36.89 17.11 12.23
CA PRO A 425 -36.92 18.54 11.95
C PRO A 425 -35.57 19.23 12.19
N PRO A 426 -35.26 20.31 11.44
CA PRO A 426 -33.93 20.91 11.29
C PRO A 426 -33.35 21.60 12.55
N HIS A 427 -33.98 21.48 13.71
CA HIS A 427 -33.56 22.17 14.93
C HIS A 427 -32.79 21.29 15.94
N ASP A 428 -32.71 19.97 15.73
CA ASP A 428 -32.07 19.04 16.69
C ASP A 428 -30.70 18.49 16.27
N TYR A 429 -30.13 18.94 15.14
CA TYR A 429 -28.73 18.63 14.81
C TYR A 429 -27.79 19.55 15.61
N PRO A 430 -26.93 19.04 16.51
CA PRO A 430 -25.92 19.87 17.15
C PRO A 430 -24.99 20.44 16.07
N ARG A 431 -25.01 21.77 15.95
CA ARG A 431 -24.23 22.64 15.04
C ARG A 431 -22.70 22.47 15.09
N SER A 432 -22.19 21.47 15.82
CA SER A 432 -20.78 21.30 16.20
C SER A 432 -20.07 20.09 15.56
N GLN A 433 -20.68 19.41 14.57
CA GLN A 433 -20.07 18.25 13.92
C GLN A 433 -19.39 18.55 12.58
N LEU A 434 -19.10 19.80 12.23
CA LEU A 434 -18.13 20.06 11.16
C LEU A 434 -16.78 19.50 11.60
N THR A 435 -16.33 18.43 10.94
CA THR A 435 -14.97 17.91 11.14
C THR A 435 -14.02 18.89 10.47
N GLU A 436 -13.41 19.77 11.25
CA GLU A 436 -12.47 20.80 10.75
C GLU A 436 -11.12 20.22 10.28
N GLN A 437 -10.97 18.90 10.25
CA GLN A 437 -9.69 18.24 9.99
C GLN A 437 -9.74 17.33 8.77
N PRO A 438 -8.74 17.43 7.87
CA PRO A 438 -8.69 16.61 6.68
C PRO A 438 -8.34 15.15 7.03
N THR A 439 -8.98 14.22 6.34
CA THR A 439 -8.67 12.79 6.36
C THR A 439 -7.28 12.57 5.78
N GLN A 440 -6.43 11.79 6.45
CA GLN A 440 -5.05 11.52 6.04
C GLN A 440 -4.80 10.06 5.64
N GLY A 441 -5.74 9.17 5.96
CA GLY A 441 -5.66 7.75 5.69
C GLY A 441 -7.01 7.08 5.92
N LEU A 442 -7.32 6.11 5.07
CA LEU A 442 -8.54 5.30 5.12
C LEU A 442 -8.14 3.88 4.69
N VAL A 443 -8.57 2.89 5.44
CA VAL A 443 -8.49 1.48 5.08
C VAL A 443 -9.92 0.96 4.97
N ILE A 444 -10.25 0.32 3.86
CA ILE A 444 -11.47 -0.48 3.74
C ILE A 444 -11.12 -1.92 4.13
N HIS A 445 -11.79 -2.40 5.16
CA HIS A 445 -11.58 -3.73 5.72
C HIS A 445 -12.13 -4.81 4.80
N HIS A 446 -11.50 -5.98 4.79
CA HIS A 446 -11.98 -7.10 3.97
C HIS A 446 -13.34 -7.57 4.50
N ALA A 447 -14.35 -7.56 3.64
CA ALA A 447 -15.63 -8.15 3.96
C ALA A 447 -15.59 -9.67 3.77
N ASP A 448 -16.18 -10.40 4.71
CA ASP A 448 -16.45 -11.83 4.54
C ASP A 448 -17.66 -11.99 3.61
N PRO A 449 -17.48 -12.53 2.38
CA PRO A 449 -18.58 -12.71 1.44
C PRO A 449 -19.59 -13.77 1.91
N SER A 450 -19.28 -14.55 2.95
CA SER A 450 -20.22 -15.50 3.56
C SER A 450 -21.18 -14.87 4.58
N LEU A 451 -20.89 -13.65 5.04
CA LEU A 451 -21.75 -12.89 5.94
C LEU A 451 -22.74 -11.99 5.18
N PRO A 452 -23.86 -11.59 5.82
CA PRO A 452 -24.77 -10.62 5.25
C PRO A 452 -24.03 -9.35 4.84
N ARG A 453 -24.28 -8.89 3.61
CA ARG A 453 -23.66 -7.70 3.04
C ARG A 453 -23.96 -6.48 3.92
N PRO A 454 -22.95 -5.77 4.46
CA PRO A 454 -23.19 -4.55 5.22
C PRO A 454 -23.67 -3.42 4.29
N PRO A 455 -24.45 -2.44 4.78
CA PRO A 455 -24.97 -1.35 3.95
C PRO A 455 -23.86 -0.43 3.39
N VAL A 456 -22.78 -0.27 4.13
CA VAL A 456 -21.58 0.51 3.77
C VAL A 456 -20.36 -0.39 3.96
N PRO A 457 -19.30 -0.27 3.14
CA PRO A 457 -18.05 -1.00 3.40
C PRO A 457 -17.53 -0.75 4.81
N HIS A 458 -16.98 -1.79 5.45
CA HIS A 458 -16.30 -1.59 6.73
C HIS A 458 -15.01 -0.81 6.52
N TYR A 459 -14.74 0.22 7.30
CA TYR A 459 -13.53 1.02 7.16
C TYR A 459 -13.02 1.55 8.50
N SER A 460 -11.73 1.88 8.52
CA SER A 460 -11.11 2.70 9.57
C SER A 460 -10.40 3.90 8.92
N LEU A 461 -10.48 5.06 9.55
CA LEU A 461 -9.83 6.28 9.07
C LEU A 461 -9.09 7.02 10.17
N VAL A 462 -8.15 7.84 9.72
CA VAL A 462 -7.44 8.82 10.55
C VAL A 462 -7.54 10.21 9.95
N ARG A 463 -7.70 11.21 10.82
CA ARG A 463 -7.64 12.63 10.48
C ARG A 463 -6.32 13.23 10.92
N GLN A 464 -6.04 14.43 10.42
CA GLN A 464 -4.72 15.04 10.55
C GLN A 464 -4.22 15.22 11.98
N SER A 465 -5.07 15.58 12.93
CA SER A 465 -4.59 15.99 14.26
C SER A 465 -5.34 15.30 15.40
N CYS A 466 -4.61 14.52 16.17
CA CYS A 466 -5.05 13.98 17.46
C CYS A 466 -4.66 14.98 18.57
N THR A 467 -5.67 15.54 19.21
CA THR A 467 -5.53 16.53 20.29
C THR A 467 -6.50 16.19 21.42
N ALA A 468 -6.30 16.76 22.61
CA ALA A 468 -7.23 16.54 23.73
C ALA A 468 -8.66 17.05 23.47
N THR A 469 -8.82 18.00 22.54
CA THR A 469 -10.11 18.66 22.24
C THR A 469 -10.78 18.12 20.99
N ASN A 470 -10.06 17.39 20.14
CA ASN A 470 -10.63 16.69 19.02
C ASN A 470 -10.70 15.19 19.34
N GLN A 471 -11.88 14.60 19.41
CA GLN A 471 -12.06 13.16 19.61
C GLN A 471 -12.41 12.40 18.31
N ASN A 472 -12.70 13.09 17.20
CA ASN A 472 -13.10 12.46 15.94
C ASN A 472 -11.91 12.15 15.01
N TRP A 473 -10.68 12.17 15.54
CA TRP A 473 -9.46 11.98 14.76
C TRP A 473 -9.24 10.53 14.31
N PHE A 474 -9.86 9.55 14.97
CA PHE A 474 -9.95 8.17 14.53
C PHE A 474 -11.42 7.76 14.49
N GLN A 475 -11.83 7.07 13.43
CA GLN A 475 -13.19 6.54 13.28
C GLN A 475 -13.11 5.18 12.62
N THR A 476 -13.96 4.25 13.06
CA THR A 476 -14.10 2.92 12.46
C THR A 476 -15.57 2.52 12.39
N THR A 477 -15.92 1.72 11.38
CA THR A 477 -17.24 1.08 11.26
C THR A 477 -17.19 -0.42 11.54
N LEU A 478 -16.06 -0.93 12.02
CA LEU A 478 -15.96 -2.29 12.51
C LEU A 478 -16.80 -2.46 13.80
N PRO A 479 -17.47 -3.61 13.99
CA PRO A 479 -18.18 -3.89 15.23
C PRO A 479 -17.22 -3.93 16.42
N GLU A 480 -17.53 -3.18 17.49
CA GLU A 480 -16.71 -3.10 18.72
C GLU A 480 -16.60 -4.46 19.42
N ASP A 481 -17.65 -5.29 19.35
CA ASP A 481 -17.68 -6.62 19.97
C ASP A 481 -16.71 -7.61 19.31
N ASP A 482 -16.45 -7.45 18.00
CA ASP A 482 -15.61 -8.38 17.22
C ASP A 482 -14.16 -7.86 17.08
N THR A 483 -13.97 -6.54 17.12
CA THR A 483 -12.69 -5.88 16.85
C THR A 483 -12.41 -4.78 17.86
N PRO A 484 -11.52 -5.02 18.85
CA PRO A 484 -11.16 -3.99 19.80
C PRO A 484 -10.43 -2.82 19.12
N LEU A 485 -10.42 -1.67 19.78
CA LEU A 485 -9.69 -0.50 19.33
C LEU A 485 -8.20 -0.85 19.09
N PRO A 486 -7.59 -0.42 17.98
CA PRO A 486 -6.16 -0.65 17.76
C PRO A 486 -5.31 -0.05 18.89
N GLN A 487 -4.29 -0.79 19.34
CA GLN A 487 -3.41 -0.38 20.45
C GLN A 487 -2.77 1.00 20.24
N TRP A 488 -2.34 1.32 19.01
CA TRP A 488 -1.80 2.65 18.69
C TRP A 488 -2.85 3.75 18.86
N ALA A 489 -4.11 3.50 18.51
CA ALA A 489 -5.17 4.50 18.63
C ALA A 489 -5.52 4.74 20.11
N GLU A 490 -5.57 3.68 20.90
CA GLU A 490 -5.74 3.77 22.35
C GLU A 490 -4.60 4.56 23.02
N ASP A 491 -3.35 4.22 22.72
CA ASP A 491 -2.17 4.87 23.28
C ASP A 491 -2.12 6.37 22.93
N LEU A 492 -2.42 6.76 21.68
CA LEU A 492 -2.50 8.18 21.30
C LEU A 492 -3.62 8.91 22.05
N GLY A 493 -4.79 8.29 22.18
CA GLY A 493 -5.91 8.84 22.94
C GLY A 493 -5.54 9.10 24.39
N GLN A 494 -4.93 8.13 25.07
CA GLN A 494 -4.47 8.28 26.45
C GLN A 494 -3.38 9.36 26.59
N ARG A 495 -2.41 9.40 25.67
CA ARG A 495 -1.30 10.37 25.71
C ARG A 495 -1.73 11.82 25.49
N THR A 496 -2.79 12.07 24.73
CA THR A 496 -3.29 13.43 24.45
C THR A 496 -4.11 14.00 25.60
N VAL A 497 -4.91 13.17 26.27
CA VAL A 497 -5.79 13.62 27.37
C VAL A 497 -4.99 13.90 28.66
N ARG A 498 -3.79 13.33 28.82
CA ARG A 498 -2.93 13.59 29.98
C ARG A 498 -2.68 15.09 30.21
N ARG A 499 -2.89 15.56 31.44
CA ARG A 499 -2.63 16.93 31.87
C ARG A 499 -1.39 16.98 32.76
N ILE A 500 -0.57 18.03 32.62
CA ILE A 500 0.56 18.29 33.51
C ILE A 500 0.57 19.77 33.94
N PRO A 501 1.21 20.12 35.08
CA PRO A 501 1.38 21.53 35.46
C PRO A 501 2.08 22.33 34.37
N LEU A 502 1.64 23.58 34.12
CA LEU A 502 2.18 24.46 33.09
C LEU A 502 3.69 24.67 33.25
N ALA A 503 4.15 24.89 34.48
CA ALA A 503 5.58 25.02 34.78
C ALA A 503 6.40 23.79 34.34
N ARG A 504 5.84 22.58 34.42
CA ARG A 504 6.49 21.35 33.93
C ARG A 504 6.45 21.27 32.40
N ALA A 505 5.35 21.71 31.78
CA ALA A 505 5.20 21.73 30.33
C ALA A 505 6.17 22.70 29.64
N LEU A 506 6.38 23.88 30.23
CA LEU A 506 7.29 24.91 29.71
C LEU A 506 8.76 24.49 29.78
N ARG A 507 9.17 23.66 30.75
CA ARG A 507 10.56 23.18 30.88
C ARG A 507 11.03 22.29 29.73
N GLY A 508 10.12 21.70 28.94
CA GLY A 508 10.44 21.01 27.68
C GLY A 508 11.31 19.74 27.77
N LYS A 509 12.02 19.49 28.89
CA LYS A 509 13.06 18.46 29.03
C LYS A 509 12.53 17.05 29.34
N TYR A 510 11.35 16.95 29.95
CA TYR A 510 10.75 15.68 30.43
C TYR A 510 9.57 15.17 29.61
N ILE A 511 9.21 15.84 28.51
CA ILE A 511 8.13 15.37 27.62
C ILE A 511 8.67 14.33 26.63
N ASP A 512 10.00 14.14 26.57
CA ASP A 512 10.69 13.48 25.48
C ASP A 512 11.16 12.03 25.71
N SER A 513 11.21 11.50 26.95
CA SER A 513 11.60 10.09 27.17
C SER A 513 10.49 9.14 26.72
N SER A 514 10.79 8.38 25.67
CA SER A 514 10.02 7.24 25.16
C SER A 514 10.52 5.91 25.74
N SER A 515 11.20 5.94 26.89
CA SER A 515 11.84 4.78 27.50
C SER A 515 11.19 4.50 28.85
N ASP A 516 10.77 3.24 29.04
CA ASP A 516 10.44 2.63 30.32
C ASP A 516 11.72 2.40 31.18
N SER A 517 12.68 3.31 31.07
CA SER A 517 13.84 3.33 31.94
C SER A 517 13.41 3.97 33.24
N SER A 518 13.36 3.14 34.28
CA SER A 518 13.46 3.52 35.68
C SER A 518 14.68 4.42 35.91
N ASP A 519 14.55 5.70 35.56
CA ASP A 519 15.45 6.76 35.95
C ASP A 519 14.82 7.54 37.11
N PRO A 520 15.63 7.95 38.09
CA PRO A 520 15.18 8.36 39.40
C PRO A 520 14.28 9.59 39.33
N GLU A 521 13.27 9.60 40.21
CA GLU A 521 12.54 10.82 40.58
C GLU A 521 13.54 11.97 40.78
N PRO A 522 13.26 13.18 40.27
CA PRO A 522 14.16 14.30 40.50
C PRO A 522 14.18 14.62 41.99
N ASP A 523 15.38 14.82 42.54
CA ASP A 523 15.53 15.61 43.76
C ASP A 523 14.81 16.96 43.53
N ASP A 524 13.97 17.35 44.49
CA ASP A 524 13.13 18.56 44.49
C ASP A 524 13.93 19.89 44.45
N ASP A 525 15.24 19.84 44.22
CA ASP A 525 16.20 20.91 44.53
C ASP A 525 16.72 21.71 43.31
N ASP A 526 16.23 21.46 42.09
CA ASP A 526 16.54 22.34 40.95
C ASP A 526 15.63 23.58 40.96
N GLU A 527 16.16 24.66 41.54
CA GLU A 527 15.54 25.97 41.75
C GLU A 527 14.68 26.43 40.56
N MET A 528 13.41 26.72 40.87
CA MET A 528 12.46 27.32 39.95
C MET A 528 12.98 28.67 39.44
N PRO A 529 12.77 29.04 38.16
CA PRO A 529 12.97 30.42 37.75
C PRO A 529 12.05 31.31 38.61
N ASP A 530 12.67 32.29 39.28
CA ASP A 530 12.09 33.19 40.29
C ASP A 530 10.92 34.05 39.77
N SER A 531 10.60 33.93 38.47
CA SER A 531 9.52 34.64 37.79
C SER A 531 8.22 33.85 37.65
N THR A 532 8.12 32.61 38.15
CA THR A 532 6.89 31.79 38.01
C THR A 532 5.90 32.06 39.13
N THR A 533 4.73 32.61 38.76
CA THR A 533 3.67 32.98 39.71
C THR A 533 3.00 31.76 40.34
N ALA A 534 2.44 31.91 41.55
CA ALA A 534 1.67 30.84 42.21
C ALA A 534 0.46 30.35 41.39
N ALA A 535 -0.06 31.20 40.48
CA ALA A 535 -1.14 30.86 39.56
C ALA A 535 -0.68 29.89 38.45
N GLU A 536 0.51 30.11 37.86
CA GLU A 536 1.10 29.23 36.84
C GLU A 536 1.46 27.85 37.39
N ARG A 537 1.76 27.74 38.69
CA ARG A 537 2.00 26.45 39.36
C ARG A 537 0.73 25.62 39.53
N ARG A 538 -0.46 26.24 39.53
CA ARG A 538 -1.77 25.56 39.64
C ARG A 538 -2.42 25.29 38.28
N GLN A 539 -2.02 25.99 37.22
CA GLN A 539 -2.57 25.79 35.89
C GLN A 539 -2.06 24.46 35.29
N THR A 540 -2.98 23.64 34.77
CA THR A 540 -2.66 22.40 34.07
C THR A 540 -2.94 22.52 32.59
N VAL A 541 -2.08 21.92 31.76
CA VAL A 541 -2.17 21.95 30.30
C VAL A 541 -1.97 20.58 29.69
N HIS A 542 -2.48 20.39 28.47
CA HIS A 542 -2.20 19.22 27.65
C HIS A 542 -0.84 19.43 26.97
N PRO A 543 0.20 18.63 27.25
CA PRO A 543 1.55 18.92 26.78
C PRO A 543 1.80 18.49 25.33
N ARG A 544 0.94 17.61 24.79
CA ARG A 544 1.19 16.90 23.53
C ARG A 544 0.00 17.03 22.58
N ARG A 545 0.33 17.14 21.29
CA ARG A 545 -0.58 16.88 20.17
C ARG A 545 0.14 16.00 19.16
N PHE A 546 -0.60 15.22 18.40
CA PHE A 546 -0.03 14.34 17.38
C PHE A 546 -0.58 14.69 16.02
N ARG A 547 0.29 14.62 15.00
CA ARG A 547 -0.13 14.68 13.60
C ARG A 547 0.00 13.30 12.98
N LEU A 548 -1.09 12.81 12.40
CA LEU A 548 -1.12 11.57 11.64
C LEU A 548 -0.82 11.85 10.16
N TRP A 549 -0.07 10.97 9.53
CA TRP A 549 0.41 11.11 8.14
C TRP A 549 -0.08 10.00 7.22
N GLY A 550 -0.71 8.96 7.76
CA GLY A 550 -1.25 7.86 6.98
C GLY A 550 -1.63 6.66 7.84
N LEU A 551 -2.42 5.77 7.24
CA LEU A 551 -2.88 4.52 7.82
C LEU A 551 -2.76 3.45 6.73
N ALA A 552 -2.23 2.29 7.09
CA ALA A 552 -2.19 1.11 6.24
C ALA A 552 -2.64 -0.12 7.03
N ALA A 553 -3.17 -1.11 6.32
CA ALA A 553 -3.46 -2.44 6.87
C ALA A 553 -2.53 -3.48 6.26
N SER A 554 -2.27 -4.53 7.02
CA SER A 554 -1.53 -5.69 6.55
C SER A 554 -2.33 -6.45 5.46
N PRO A 555 -1.71 -7.34 4.69
CA PRO A 555 -2.35 -7.98 3.53
C PRO A 555 -3.70 -8.66 3.82
N GLY A 556 -3.85 -9.26 5.01
CA GLY A 556 -5.09 -9.88 5.48
C GLY A 556 -5.91 -9.03 6.43
N ASP A 557 -5.56 -7.75 6.60
CA ASP A 557 -6.31 -6.77 7.39
C ASP A 557 -6.39 -7.08 8.90
N GLY A 558 -5.58 -8.01 9.39
CA GLY A 558 -5.51 -8.33 10.81
C GLY A 558 -4.62 -7.38 11.62
N CYS A 559 -3.79 -6.58 10.96
CA CYS A 559 -2.95 -5.55 11.59
C CYS A 559 -3.13 -4.20 10.90
N THR A 560 -2.98 -3.12 11.68
CA THR A 560 -2.93 -1.75 11.18
C THR A 560 -1.63 -1.08 11.58
N ALA A 561 -1.16 -0.15 10.75
CA ALA A 561 0.03 0.67 11.00
C ALA A 561 -0.29 2.14 10.72
N ALA A 562 0.03 3.02 11.67
CA ALA A 562 -0.19 4.46 11.56
C ALA A 562 1.15 5.21 11.67
N VAL A 563 1.35 6.21 10.79
CA VAL A 563 2.54 7.09 10.87
C VAL A 563 2.18 8.36 11.60
N VAL A 564 2.92 8.67 12.64
CA VAL A 564 2.57 9.73 13.59
C VAL A 564 3.80 10.60 13.89
N SER A 565 3.58 11.89 14.06
CA SER A 565 4.61 12.80 14.60
C SER A 565 4.09 13.47 15.86
N ARG A 566 4.95 13.55 16.87
CA ARG A 566 4.65 14.16 18.18
C ARG A 566 5.03 15.63 18.18
N HIS A 567 4.14 16.48 18.69
CA HIS A 567 4.37 17.93 18.79
C HIS A 567 4.07 18.43 20.21
N SER A 568 4.87 19.39 20.67
CA SER A 568 4.55 20.18 21.87
C SER A 568 3.41 21.14 21.57
N THR A 569 2.53 21.34 22.55
CA THR A 569 1.50 22.40 22.51
C THR A 569 2.03 23.75 23.01
N GLN A 570 3.14 23.74 23.75
CA GLN A 570 3.69 24.94 24.39
C GLN A 570 4.84 25.56 23.58
N HIS A 571 5.52 24.76 22.76
CA HIS A 571 6.69 25.19 22.00
C HIS A 571 6.52 24.87 20.51
N PRO A 572 6.96 25.75 19.61
CA PRO A 572 7.14 25.38 18.20
C PRO A 572 8.06 24.15 18.12
N SER A 573 7.60 23.12 17.41
CA SER A 573 8.39 21.89 17.27
C SER A 573 9.69 22.20 16.53
N ARG A 574 10.83 21.87 17.14
CA ARG A 574 12.16 21.97 16.53
C ARG A 574 12.64 20.65 15.92
N ARG A 575 11.90 19.56 16.11
CA ARG A 575 12.30 18.21 15.68
C ARG A 575 11.32 17.67 14.66
N ASP A 576 11.87 17.21 13.54
CA ASP A 576 11.13 16.61 12.44
C ASP A 576 11.02 15.09 12.61
N ARG A 577 10.77 14.52 13.79
CA ARG A 577 10.70 13.04 13.94
C ARG A 577 9.29 12.50 13.77
N ALA A 578 9.20 11.27 13.28
CA ALA A 578 7.97 10.50 13.21
C ALA A 578 8.19 9.08 13.75
N GLU A 579 7.10 8.35 13.98
CA GLU A 579 7.12 6.94 14.36
C GLU A 579 6.02 6.19 13.61
N VAL A 580 6.27 4.91 13.33
CA VAL A 580 5.24 3.96 12.89
C VAL A 580 4.75 3.23 14.13
N MET A 581 3.45 3.31 14.41
CA MET A 581 2.80 2.60 15.51
C MET A 581 1.89 1.50 14.94
N PHE A 582 1.81 0.36 15.62
CA PHE A 582 1.05 -0.79 15.15
C PHE A 582 -0.15 -1.09 16.04
N GLY A 583 -1.16 -1.72 15.44
CA GLY A 583 -2.27 -2.34 16.12
C GLY A 583 -2.40 -3.76 15.58
N TRP A 584 -2.35 -4.74 16.46
CA TRP A 584 -2.38 -6.16 16.10
C TRP A 584 -3.10 -6.95 17.17
N HIS A 585 -3.37 -8.21 16.86
CA HIS A 585 -4.03 -9.10 17.79
C HIS A 585 -3.06 -9.70 18.82
N VAL A 586 -3.41 -9.54 20.10
CA VAL A 586 -2.80 -10.28 21.20
C VAL A 586 -3.79 -11.35 21.67
N PRO A 587 -3.49 -12.66 21.53
CA PRO A 587 -4.33 -13.71 22.08
C PRO A 587 -4.45 -13.57 23.61
N PRO A 588 -5.64 -13.75 24.21
CA PRO A 588 -5.75 -13.84 25.66
C PRO A 588 -5.02 -15.09 26.18
N ASP A 589 -4.35 -14.97 27.32
CA ASP A 589 -3.63 -16.07 27.95
C ASP A 589 -4.57 -17.24 28.22
N GLY A 590 -4.35 -18.39 27.56
CA GLY A 590 -5.01 -19.66 27.86
C GLY A 590 -6.09 -20.16 26.89
N ASP A 591 -6.51 -19.38 25.89
CA ASP A 591 -7.58 -19.79 24.96
C ASP A 591 -7.05 -20.16 23.56
N VAL A 592 -6.61 -21.40 23.41
CA VAL A 592 -6.23 -21.97 22.09
C VAL A 592 -7.46 -22.57 21.37
N ALA A 593 -8.61 -22.71 22.04
CA ALA A 593 -9.71 -23.57 21.59
C ALA A 593 -10.99 -22.86 21.10
N GLY A 594 -11.04 -21.53 21.08
CA GLY A 594 -12.29 -20.79 20.75
C GLY A 594 -12.16 -19.67 19.72
N ILE A 595 -11.03 -19.57 19.01
CA ILE A 595 -10.73 -18.40 18.17
C ILE A 595 -11.62 -18.41 16.91
N LYS A 596 -12.56 -17.46 16.81
CA LYS A 596 -13.14 -17.07 15.51
C LYS A 596 -11.99 -16.56 14.64
N THR A 597 -11.48 -17.43 13.78
CA THR A 597 -10.50 -17.06 12.74
C THR A 597 -11.14 -16.01 11.84
N VAL A 598 -10.44 -14.90 11.60
CA VAL A 598 -10.91 -13.93 10.61
C VAL A 598 -10.76 -14.61 9.24
N ALA A 599 -11.89 -14.85 8.58
CA ALA A 599 -12.03 -15.83 7.51
C ALA A 599 -11.41 -15.44 6.16
N SER A 600 -10.91 -14.21 6.00
CA SER A 600 -10.60 -13.69 4.66
C SER A 600 -9.18 -13.18 4.50
N LEU A 601 -8.20 -14.10 4.60
CA LEU A 601 -6.96 -13.87 3.85
C LEU A 601 -7.31 -13.72 2.35
N PRO A 602 -6.70 -12.78 1.62
CA PRO A 602 -6.86 -12.71 0.18
C PRO A 602 -6.59 -14.09 -0.45
N ARG A 603 -7.45 -14.55 -1.37
CA ARG A 603 -7.31 -15.85 -2.04
C ARG A 603 -5.94 -16.07 -2.72
N LYS A 604 -5.18 -14.99 -2.97
CA LYS A 604 -3.85 -14.97 -3.58
C LYS A 604 -2.73 -14.48 -2.64
N ALA A 605 -2.93 -14.49 -1.32
CA ALA A 605 -1.90 -14.05 -0.37
C ALA A 605 -0.62 -14.92 -0.47
N SER A 606 0.56 -14.28 -0.47
CA SER A 606 1.85 -14.97 -0.47
C SER A 606 2.08 -15.72 0.84
N THR A 607 3.02 -16.66 0.84
CA THR A 607 3.36 -17.43 2.06
C THR A 607 3.75 -16.49 3.19
N GLU A 608 4.53 -15.47 2.88
CA GLU A 608 4.92 -14.37 3.75
C GLU A 608 3.73 -13.68 4.39
N ALA A 609 2.79 -13.22 3.56
CA ALA A 609 1.57 -12.57 4.03
C ALA A 609 0.80 -13.46 4.99
N ARG A 610 0.63 -14.73 4.62
CA ARG A 610 -0.10 -15.71 5.44
C ARG A 610 0.60 -15.93 6.78
N VAL A 611 1.94 -15.99 6.80
CA VAL A 611 2.72 -16.11 8.04
C VAL A 611 2.58 -14.85 8.89
N TRP A 612 2.64 -13.66 8.28
CA TRP A 612 2.43 -12.39 8.98
C TRP A 612 1.06 -12.33 9.67
N GLU A 613 -0.01 -12.66 8.93
CA GLU A 613 -1.36 -12.67 9.49
C GLU A 613 -1.54 -13.76 10.54
N TRP A 614 -0.93 -14.93 10.36
CA TRP A 614 -0.94 -15.97 11.39
C TRP A 614 -0.27 -15.50 12.69
N LEU A 615 0.85 -14.77 12.58
CA LEU A 615 1.54 -14.21 13.74
C LEU A 615 0.70 -13.12 14.43
N TYR A 616 0.33 -12.08 13.68
CA TYR A 616 -0.14 -10.82 14.25
C TYR A 616 -1.61 -10.50 13.94
N GLY A 617 -2.19 -11.11 12.90
CA GLY A 617 -3.48 -10.72 12.32
C GLY A 617 -4.62 -11.73 12.43
N ARG A 618 -4.58 -12.67 13.38
CA ARG A 618 -5.59 -13.75 13.55
C ARG A 618 -5.73 -14.70 12.35
N GLY A 619 -4.72 -14.75 11.47
CA GLY A 619 -4.70 -15.65 10.33
C GLY A 619 -4.64 -17.13 10.74
N PRO A 620 -5.14 -18.04 9.88
CA PRO A 620 -5.03 -19.48 10.08
C PRO A 620 -3.58 -19.97 9.99
N GLU A 621 -3.32 -21.18 10.48
CA GLU A 621 -2.05 -21.87 10.29
C GLU A 621 -1.63 -21.94 8.81
N VAL A 622 -0.33 -21.89 8.55
CA VAL A 622 0.24 -21.89 7.20
C VAL A 622 0.85 -23.27 6.91
N PRO A 623 0.21 -24.09 6.05
CA PRO A 623 0.66 -25.44 5.76
C PRO A 623 2.12 -25.49 5.29
N GLY A 624 2.92 -26.36 5.89
CA GLY A 624 4.35 -26.51 5.58
C GLY A 624 5.26 -25.52 6.30
N THR A 625 4.71 -24.54 7.03
CA THR A 625 5.49 -23.50 7.72
C THR A 625 5.23 -23.45 9.23
N THR A 626 3.97 -23.60 9.66
CA THR A 626 3.59 -23.67 11.08
C THR A 626 3.54 -25.13 11.55
N HIS A 627 3.90 -25.40 12.81
CA HIS A 627 3.69 -26.75 13.36
C HIS A 627 2.18 -26.93 13.55
N ALA A 628 1.57 -27.90 12.85
CA ALA A 628 0.19 -28.28 13.12
C ALA A 628 0.11 -28.69 14.58
N THR A 629 -0.62 -27.93 15.40
CA THR A 629 -1.03 -28.46 16.70
C THR A 629 -1.88 -29.70 16.42
N SER A 630 -1.48 -30.81 17.04
CA SER A 630 -2.02 -32.14 16.84
C SER A 630 -3.55 -32.15 16.86
N ILE A 631 -4.17 -32.30 15.68
CA ILE A 631 -5.48 -32.94 15.59
C ILE A 631 -5.28 -34.33 16.23
N PRO A 632 -6.11 -34.77 17.19
CA PRO A 632 -6.04 -36.14 17.69
C PRO A 632 -6.34 -37.06 16.51
N LEU A 633 -5.30 -37.58 15.88
CA LEU A 633 -5.39 -38.62 14.88
C LEU A 633 -5.72 -39.90 15.64
N ASP A 634 -6.98 -40.29 15.64
CA ASP A 634 -7.35 -41.69 15.86
C ASP A 634 -6.48 -42.56 14.96
N SER A 635 -5.70 -43.43 15.59
CA SER A 635 -4.56 -44.18 15.06
C SER A 635 -4.91 -45.24 14.00
N ASN A 636 -5.68 -44.93 12.95
CA ASN A 636 -5.98 -45.93 11.92
C ASN A 636 -6.12 -45.45 10.47
N MET A 637 -5.65 -44.24 10.11
CA MET A 637 -5.62 -43.82 8.70
C MET A 637 -4.20 -43.49 8.22
N VAL A 638 -3.71 -44.36 7.33
CA VAL A 638 -2.51 -44.23 6.49
C VAL A 638 -2.65 -43.01 5.56
N GLY A 639 -2.47 -41.81 6.11
CA GLY A 639 -2.82 -40.52 5.47
C GLY A 639 -1.78 -39.94 4.52
N GLY A 640 -0.60 -40.54 4.35
CA GLY A 640 0.38 -40.09 3.36
C GLY A 640 0.05 -40.48 1.92
N GLY A 641 -0.78 -41.52 1.72
CA GLY A 641 -1.06 -42.10 0.40
C GLY A 641 -2.32 -41.58 -0.32
N ALA A 642 -3.23 -40.91 0.39
CA ALA A 642 -4.50 -40.44 -0.17
C ALA A 642 -4.35 -39.10 -0.92
N LEU A 643 -3.67 -38.12 -0.30
CA LEU A 643 -3.34 -36.84 -0.95
C LEU A 643 -2.43 -37.04 -2.18
N ARG A 644 -1.47 -37.99 -2.08
CA ARG A 644 -0.55 -38.36 -3.17
C ARG A 644 -1.27 -38.87 -4.43
N ARG A 645 -2.36 -39.62 -4.27
CA ARG A 645 -3.15 -40.10 -5.42
C ARG A 645 -3.95 -38.97 -6.07
N GLN A 646 -4.46 -38.02 -5.30
CA GLN A 646 -5.19 -36.86 -5.84
C GLN A 646 -4.28 -35.88 -6.60
N PHE A 647 -3.03 -35.70 -6.16
CA PHE A 647 -2.11 -34.76 -6.82
C PHE A 647 -1.31 -35.35 -7.98
N ARG A 648 -1.28 -36.68 -8.18
CA ARG A 648 -0.57 -37.30 -9.30
C ARG A 648 -1.11 -36.85 -10.67
N GLU A 649 -2.43 -36.71 -10.80
CA GLU A 649 -3.07 -36.20 -12.02
C GLU A 649 -2.85 -34.70 -12.21
N VAL A 650 -2.68 -33.96 -11.12
CA VAL A 650 -2.37 -32.52 -11.14
C VAL A 650 -0.92 -32.30 -11.56
N LEU A 651 0.03 -33.08 -11.03
CA LEU A 651 1.46 -32.97 -11.33
C LEU A 651 1.75 -33.20 -12.82
N ALA A 652 0.99 -34.10 -13.47
CA ALA A 652 1.05 -34.31 -14.92
C ALA A 652 0.54 -33.12 -15.75
N ARG A 653 -0.28 -32.23 -15.15
CA ARG A 653 -0.79 -31.00 -15.79
C ARG A 653 0.05 -29.76 -15.45
N VAL A 654 0.85 -29.82 -14.39
CA VAL A 654 1.73 -28.72 -13.98
C VAL A 654 3.02 -28.79 -14.79
N ARG A 655 3.33 -27.67 -15.46
CA ARG A 655 4.58 -27.49 -16.19
C ARG A 655 5.61 -26.80 -15.32
N CYS A 656 6.88 -27.09 -15.57
CA CYS A 656 7.99 -26.44 -14.91
C CYS A 656 7.95 -24.92 -15.15
N VAL A 657 7.88 -24.14 -14.07
CA VAL A 657 7.78 -22.67 -14.16
C VAL A 657 9.02 -22.01 -14.80
N PHE A 658 10.15 -22.74 -14.88
CA PHE A 658 11.41 -22.23 -15.43
C PHE A 658 11.67 -22.60 -16.89
N CYS A 659 11.10 -23.70 -17.39
CA CYS A 659 11.40 -24.20 -18.73
C CYS A 659 10.22 -24.88 -19.44
N ASP A 660 9.03 -24.79 -18.85
CA ASP A 660 7.75 -25.32 -19.33
C ASP A 660 7.71 -26.84 -19.63
N GLY A 661 8.74 -27.56 -19.18
CA GLY A 661 8.87 -29.00 -19.29
C GLY A 661 7.96 -29.75 -18.31
N ALA A 662 7.55 -30.97 -18.68
CA ALA A 662 6.70 -31.81 -17.84
C ALA A 662 7.42 -32.20 -16.54
N LEU A 663 6.70 -32.14 -15.41
CA LEU A 663 7.20 -32.54 -14.10
C LEU A 663 6.95 -34.04 -13.88
N ARG A 664 7.93 -34.74 -13.32
CA ARG A 664 7.84 -36.14 -12.87
C ARG A 664 8.26 -36.26 -11.41
N GLU A 665 7.62 -37.13 -10.64
CA GLU A 665 8.07 -37.42 -9.26
C GLU A 665 9.40 -38.19 -9.28
N THR A 666 10.27 -37.94 -8.30
CA THR A 666 11.44 -38.79 -8.03
C THR A 666 11.08 -39.99 -7.15
N ASP A 667 11.77 -41.11 -7.32
CA ASP A 667 11.59 -42.33 -6.54
C ASP A 667 11.92 -42.06 -5.06
N GLY A 668 10.88 -41.80 -4.27
CA GLY A 668 10.98 -41.33 -2.88
C GLY A 668 9.88 -40.33 -2.50
N GLY A 669 9.26 -39.67 -3.48
CA GLY A 669 8.05 -38.86 -3.29
C GLY A 669 8.24 -37.62 -2.40
N ALA A 670 9.47 -37.09 -2.35
CA ALA A 670 9.84 -35.85 -1.68
C ALA A 670 9.93 -34.67 -2.65
N ASP A 671 10.34 -34.93 -3.90
CA ASP A 671 10.60 -33.91 -4.92
C ASP A 671 9.92 -34.22 -6.27
N ALA A 672 9.55 -33.18 -7.02
CA ALA A 672 9.18 -33.27 -8.42
C ALA A 672 10.30 -32.68 -9.28
N VAL A 673 10.67 -33.32 -10.38
CA VAL A 673 11.77 -32.90 -11.25
C VAL A 673 11.27 -32.75 -12.68
N CYS A 674 11.61 -31.66 -13.37
CA CYS A 674 11.26 -31.52 -14.78
C CYS A 674 12.22 -32.31 -15.69
N SER A 675 11.86 -32.46 -16.97
CA SER A 675 12.74 -33.10 -17.98
C SER A 675 14.13 -32.46 -18.11
N ASN A 676 14.28 -31.19 -17.73
CA ASN A 676 15.54 -30.43 -17.76
C ASN A 676 16.25 -30.38 -16.39
N GLY A 677 15.81 -31.16 -15.40
CA GLY A 677 16.52 -31.32 -14.12
C GLY A 677 16.18 -30.32 -13.02
N HIS A 678 15.19 -29.44 -13.20
CA HIS A 678 14.72 -28.55 -12.13
C HIS A 678 13.90 -29.32 -11.10
N SER A 679 14.38 -29.39 -9.85
CA SER A 679 13.72 -30.07 -8.74
C SER A 679 12.87 -29.12 -7.89
N PHE A 680 11.76 -29.63 -7.37
CA PHE A 680 10.77 -28.93 -6.56
C PHE A 680 10.46 -29.82 -5.35
N GLY A 681 11.08 -29.53 -4.21
CA GLY A 681 10.94 -30.31 -2.98
C GLY A 681 9.92 -29.75 -1.98
N LYS A 682 9.51 -30.58 -1.02
CA LYS A 682 8.76 -30.14 0.17
C LYS A 682 9.68 -29.33 1.10
N SER A 683 9.48 -28.02 1.22
CA SER A 683 10.26 -27.20 2.15
C SER A 683 9.66 -27.24 3.56
N SER A 684 10.42 -27.73 4.54
CA SER A 684 10.16 -27.61 5.99
C SER A 684 11.21 -26.77 6.74
N SER A 685 12.05 -26.01 6.04
CA SER A 685 13.06 -25.12 6.61
C SER A 685 13.09 -23.77 5.90
N LEU A 686 13.29 -22.71 6.69
CA LEU A 686 13.45 -21.30 6.28
C LEU A 686 14.81 -21.00 5.62
N ASP A 687 15.60 -22.03 5.30
CA ASP A 687 16.77 -21.94 4.43
C ASP A 687 16.58 -23.00 3.34
N GLY A 688 16.49 -22.55 2.09
CA GLY A 688 16.20 -23.39 0.94
C GLY A 688 17.42 -24.15 0.41
N CYS A 689 17.27 -25.48 0.34
CA CYS A 689 17.96 -26.45 -0.52
C CYS A 689 19.47 -26.26 -0.77
N LEU A 690 20.28 -26.89 0.07
CA LEU A 690 21.60 -27.39 -0.32
C LEU A 690 21.43 -28.69 -1.11
N PHE A 691 22.09 -28.82 -2.26
CA PHE A 691 22.45 -30.12 -2.82
C PHE A 691 23.97 -30.21 -2.91
N GLU A 692 24.53 -31.17 -2.18
CA GLU A 692 25.85 -31.74 -2.44
C GLU A 692 25.77 -32.58 -3.73
N THR A 693 26.65 -32.31 -4.67
CA THR A 693 26.91 -33.21 -5.80
C THR A 693 27.99 -34.21 -5.38
N SER A 694 27.64 -35.48 -5.24
CA SER A 694 28.60 -36.58 -5.27
C SER A 694 28.43 -37.36 -6.56
N GLY A 695 29.48 -37.38 -7.39
CA GLY A 695 29.75 -38.37 -8.43
C GLY A 695 28.96 -38.27 -9.72
#